data_AF-A0A0V8IL09-F1
#
_entry.id   AF-A0A0V8IL09-F1
#
_cell.length_a   1.000
_cell.length_b   1.000
_cell.length_c   1.000
_cell.angle_alpha   90.00
_cell.angle_beta   90.00
_cell.angle_gamma   90.00
#
_symmetry.space_group_name_H-M   'P 1'
#
loop_
_entity.id
_entity.type
_entity.pdbx_description
1 polymer ?
#
loop_
_entity_poly.entity_id
_entity_poly.type
_entity_poly.pdbx_seq_one_letter_code
_entity_poly.pdbx_strand_id
1 'polypeptide(L)'
;MIGGPGQGKSTIGQLICQSYRAAILEARTGELALDQQRIMHDTLTHLREIRVPLPRMHRWPIYVRLTEYSERILGAEDYSLLKFIAEQINNRGGAYSLTQGHLYNWLRQWPWMIVLDGLDEVPDTHTRRTLLQKVSEFLSDAAMQRADISVLVTTRRQGYNDDMRTWEPREFELVELSNQQALHYGRQLVTSRHPADSAFADLVHDRLIEAAKEKMTAKLMGSPLQVSIMASLLEDRVRLPTTRHALFADFYETVFKREANKIGSIGERVEQHKANIDALHNAAGMLLHFDGEKSGQADVHLTRADLQSIATDQLVAQTYENSAARKAAEHLIGLATDRFILLVEKSTDNWGFEVRSFQEFMASRYIVSGPEDQIMDRLRILARSSHWRNTWLFAAAQVFEMRPHLRETLLAIVAEADSQSMSDYLARPGAILAVDMLLDNFAATTPGLQQRLVKQTIEILDAPLLPVEILPIIQEASERDPVVRRLVQERFQAAMRAGGPRRASMLVLMRLWTRRYKGAISTYVRPRLPGTASSAKPDGGGESFESIWGSAGQAARRQSDFNVGEMLADKINWDSLSEDETATLSDFLKEAQRLRVLPQSGGIKGYSVRKVGALTTAKVAKSNGICAVLADACESLSEEETAVAEWLIRQIAQSVRQDFVGDKLSSAGPLPQRASA
;
A
#
# COMPACT_ATOMS: atom_id res chain seq x y z
N MET A 1 -13.12 20.31 -10.16
CA MET A 1 -12.31 19.08 -10.35
C MET A 1 -11.59 18.79 -9.05
N ILE A 2 -11.83 17.60 -8.52
CA ILE A 2 -11.39 17.14 -7.22
C ILE A 2 -10.36 16.02 -7.44
N GLY A 3 -9.27 16.02 -6.69
CA GLY A 3 -8.29 14.95 -6.77
C GLY A 3 -7.21 15.05 -5.69
N GLY A 4 -6.56 13.94 -5.40
CA GLY A 4 -5.43 13.84 -4.49
C GLY A 4 -4.19 14.60 -4.96
N PRO A 5 -3.15 14.71 -4.11
CA PRO A 5 -1.89 15.32 -4.48
C PRO A 5 -1.21 14.56 -5.62
N GLY A 6 -0.68 15.29 -6.59
CA GLY A 6 0.03 14.68 -7.71
C GLY A 6 -0.81 13.92 -8.74
N GLN A 7 -2.15 13.95 -8.65
CA GLN A 7 -3.06 13.32 -9.62
C GLN A 7 -3.18 14.07 -10.97
N GLY A 8 -2.51 15.22 -11.12
CA GLY A 8 -2.48 15.96 -12.40
C GLY A 8 -3.57 17.04 -12.57
N LYS A 9 -4.20 17.49 -11.48
CA LYS A 9 -5.20 18.58 -11.51
C LYS A 9 -4.72 19.82 -12.28
N SER A 10 -3.57 20.36 -11.89
CA SER A 10 -2.96 21.53 -12.53
C SER A 10 -2.62 21.27 -14.00
N THR A 11 -2.10 20.08 -14.30
CA THR A 11 -1.75 19.66 -15.67
C THR A 11 -2.99 19.63 -16.58
N ILE A 12 -4.11 19.10 -16.11
CA ILE A 12 -5.38 19.09 -16.85
C ILE A 12 -5.88 20.52 -17.07
N GLY A 13 -5.82 21.38 -16.05
CA GLY A 13 -6.18 22.79 -16.17
C GLY A 13 -5.35 23.51 -17.24
N GLN A 14 -4.04 23.28 -17.25
CA GLN A 14 -3.14 23.83 -18.27
C GLN A 14 -3.44 23.27 -19.66
N LEU A 15 -3.68 21.96 -19.79
CA LEU A 15 -4.02 21.30 -21.05
C LEU A 15 -5.31 21.87 -21.66
N ILE A 16 -6.32 22.15 -20.82
CA ILE A 16 -7.57 22.80 -21.27
C ILE A 16 -7.27 24.20 -21.81
N CYS A 17 -6.49 25.01 -21.09
CA CYS A 17 -6.09 26.34 -21.58
C CYS A 17 -5.32 26.27 -22.90
N GLN A 18 -4.41 25.32 -23.05
CA GLN A 18 -3.65 25.13 -24.30
C GLN A 18 -4.54 24.64 -25.44
N SER A 19 -5.54 23.81 -25.17
CA SER A 19 -6.50 23.34 -26.18
C SER A 19 -7.32 24.50 -26.75
N TYR A 20 -7.80 25.41 -25.89
CA TYR A 20 -8.47 26.64 -26.34
C TYR A 20 -7.53 27.57 -27.10
N ARG A 21 -6.28 27.73 -26.63
CA ARG A 21 -5.27 28.54 -27.32
C ARG A 21 -4.99 27.99 -28.72
N ALA A 22 -4.84 26.68 -28.85
CA ALA A 22 -4.60 26.01 -30.12
C ALA A 22 -5.80 26.22 -31.08
N ALA A 23 -7.03 26.06 -30.61
CA ALA A 23 -8.23 26.29 -31.42
C ALA A 23 -8.34 27.73 -31.93
N ILE A 24 -8.05 28.72 -31.08
CA ILE A 24 -8.09 30.15 -31.47
C ILE A 24 -7.03 30.47 -32.54
N LEU A 25 -5.85 29.87 -32.43
CA LEU A 25 -4.70 30.20 -33.27
C LEU A 25 -4.56 29.30 -34.50
N GLU A 26 -5.27 28.17 -34.60
CA GLU A 26 -5.13 27.19 -35.68
C GLU A 26 -5.19 27.84 -37.07
N ALA A 27 -6.22 28.66 -37.32
CA ALA A 27 -6.42 29.35 -38.59
C ALA A 27 -5.41 30.50 -38.85
N ARG A 28 -4.67 30.93 -37.82
CA ARG A 28 -3.72 32.06 -37.87
C ARG A 28 -2.27 31.61 -37.67
N THR A 29 -2.00 30.31 -37.78
CA THR A 29 -0.66 29.76 -37.55
C THR A 29 0.40 30.43 -38.42
N GLY A 30 0.06 30.81 -39.66
CA GLY A 30 0.97 31.51 -40.57
C GLY A 30 1.36 32.93 -40.14
N GLU A 31 0.62 33.54 -39.21
CA GLU A 31 0.92 34.88 -38.65
C GLU A 31 1.86 34.82 -37.43
N LEU A 32 2.11 33.63 -36.90
CA LEU A 32 2.95 33.42 -35.72
C LEU A 32 4.43 33.35 -36.09
N ALA A 33 5.31 33.66 -35.14
CA ALA A 33 6.75 33.44 -35.30
C ALA A 33 7.09 31.94 -35.42
N LEU A 34 8.23 31.60 -36.04
CA LEU A 34 8.59 30.21 -36.35
C LEU A 34 8.64 29.29 -35.12
N ASP A 35 9.12 29.79 -33.99
CA ASP A 35 9.13 29.10 -32.71
C ASP A 35 7.70 28.80 -32.20
N GLN A 36 6.80 29.78 -32.31
CA GLN A 36 5.39 29.65 -31.94
C GLN A 36 4.65 28.69 -32.88
N GLN A 37 4.97 28.69 -34.17
CA GLN A 37 4.44 27.72 -35.13
C GLN A 37 4.84 26.29 -34.76
N ARG A 38 6.09 26.08 -34.33
CA ARG A 38 6.56 24.77 -33.84
C ARG A 38 5.81 24.34 -32.59
N ILE A 39 5.68 25.21 -31.59
CA ILE A 39 4.90 24.93 -30.37
C ILE A 39 3.44 24.58 -30.71
N MET A 40 2.84 25.31 -31.64
CA MET A 40 1.48 25.04 -32.13
C MET A 40 1.38 23.66 -32.78
N HIS A 41 2.31 23.32 -33.67
CA HIS A 41 2.37 22.03 -34.34
C HIS A 41 2.49 20.88 -33.33
N ASP A 42 3.42 20.99 -32.37
CA ASP A 42 3.66 19.98 -31.35
C ASP A 42 2.42 19.81 -30.45
N THR A 43 1.78 20.91 -30.07
CA THR A 43 0.54 20.91 -29.26
C THR A 43 -0.61 20.23 -30.01
N LEU A 44 -0.84 20.59 -31.27
CA LEU A 44 -1.91 20.01 -32.10
C LEU A 44 -1.68 18.51 -32.35
N THR A 45 -0.43 18.13 -32.58
CA THR A 45 -0.03 16.72 -32.75
C THR A 45 -0.33 15.94 -31.46
N HIS A 46 0.11 16.46 -30.32
CA HIS A 46 -0.14 15.82 -29.03
C HIS A 46 -1.64 15.66 -28.74
N LEU A 47 -2.45 16.70 -28.94
CA LEU A 47 -3.91 16.64 -28.74
C LEU A 47 -4.58 15.56 -29.59
N ARG A 48 -4.13 15.37 -30.85
CA ARG A 48 -4.60 14.30 -31.72
C ARG A 48 -4.20 12.92 -31.21
N GLU A 49 -2.97 12.76 -30.74
CA GLU A 49 -2.46 11.50 -30.17
C GLU A 49 -3.27 11.05 -28.96
N ILE A 50 -3.57 11.98 -28.04
CA ILE A 50 -4.39 11.70 -26.86
C ILE A 50 -5.90 11.75 -27.15
N ARG A 51 -6.29 11.93 -28.41
CA ARG A 51 -7.68 11.96 -28.90
C ARG A 51 -8.54 13.02 -28.21
N VAL A 52 -7.94 14.16 -27.86
CA VAL A 52 -8.65 15.33 -27.34
C VAL A 52 -8.99 16.25 -28.51
N PRO A 53 -10.28 16.43 -28.86
CA PRO A 53 -10.67 17.31 -29.95
C PRO A 53 -10.45 18.78 -29.57
N LEU A 54 -10.18 19.61 -30.57
CA LEU A 54 -10.15 21.06 -30.36
C LEU A 54 -11.55 21.59 -29.99
N PRO A 55 -11.64 22.52 -29.02
CA PRO A 55 -12.90 23.18 -28.69
C PRO A 55 -13.48 23.92 -29.92
N ARG A 56 -14.73 23.62 -30.27
CA ARG A 56 -15.44 24.29 -31.38
C ARG A 56 -15.91 25.69 -31.04
N MET A 57 -16.29 25.91 -29.78
CA MET A 57 -16.66 27.23 -29.27
C MET A 57 -15.41 27.87 -28.68
N HIS A 58 -14.88 28.89 -29.35
CA HIS A 58 -13.68 29.57 -28.88
C HIS A 58 -13.99 30.35 -27.60
N ARG A 59 -13.28 30.00 -26.52
CA ARG A 59 -13.28 30.73 -25.25
C ARG A 59 -11.88 31.19 -24.95
N TRP A 60 -11.73 32.45 -24.54
CA TRP A 60 -10.43 33.00 -24.17
C TRP A 60 -9.93 32.33 -22.88
N PRO A 61 -8.79 31.61 -22.91
CA PRO A 61 -8.32 30.85 -21.76
C PRO A 61 -7.53 31.72 -20.78
N ILE A 62 -8.00 31.79 -19.54
CA ILE A 62 -7.32 32.43 -18.40
C ILE A 62 -6.97 31.35 -17.38
N TYR A 63 -5.72 31.30 -16.95
CA TYR A 63 -5.25 30.41 -15.88
C TYR A 63 -4.78 31.24 -14.70
N VAL A 64 -5.36 30.99 -13.53
CA VAL A 64 -5.12 31.71 -12.27
C VAL A 64 -4.68 30.70 -11.23
N ARG A 65 -3.45 30.86 -10.71
CA ARG A 65 -3.03 30.14 -9.50
C ARG A 65 -3.61 30.84 -8.28
N LEU A 66 -4.44 30.12 -7.53
CA LEU A 66 -5.17 30.70 -6.40
C LEU A 66 -4.26 31.08 -5.23
N THR A 67 -3.13 30.39 -5.07
CA THR A 67 -2.07 30.75 -4.12
C THR A 67 -1.52 32.15 -4.37
N GLU A 68 -1.06 32.44 -5.58
CA GLU A 68 -0.57 33.78 -5.96
C GLU A 68 -1.64 34.85 -5.83
N TYR A 69 -2.89 34.53 -6.17
CA TYR A 69 -3.99 35.48 -6.00
C TYR A 69 -4.27 35.77 -4.52
N SER A 70 -4.25 34.74 -3.67
CA SER A 70 -4.47 34.87 -2.22
C SER A 70 -3.42 35.75 -1.54
N GLU A 71 -2.16 35.64 -1.93
CA GLU A 71 -1.07 36.49 -1.43
C GLU A 71 -1.30 37.98 -1.78
N ARG A 72 -1.85 38.26 -2.96
CA ARG A 72 -2.16 39.63 -3.38
C ARG A 72 -3.36 40.22 -2.67
N ILE A 73 -4.39 39.42 -2.39
CA ILE A 73 -5.56 39.83 -1.60
C ILE A 73 -5.14 40.23 -0.18
N LEU A 74 -4.22 39.47 0.44
CA LEU A 74 -3.70 39.80 1.78
C LEU A 74 -2.94 41.13 1.84
N GLY A 75 -2.34 41.55 0.72
CA GLY A 75 -1.58 42.80 0.63
C GLY A 75 -2.40 44.06 0.34
N ALA A 76 -3.69 43.95 0.00
CA ALA A 76 -4.53 45.10 -0.37
C ALA A 76 -6.04 44.82 -0.19
N GLU A 77 -6.76 45.71 0.52
CA GLU A 77 -8.19 45.55 0.84
C GLU A 77 -9.11 45.46 -0.40
N ASP A 78 -8.79 46.17 -1.49
CA ASP A 78 -9.61 46.22 -2.73
C ASP A 78 -8.89 45.63 -3.95
N TYR A 79 -8.63 44.33 -3.90
CA TYR A 79 -7.91 43.61 -4.97
C TYR A 79 -8.79 42.57 -5.69
N SER A 80 -9.43 43.00 -6.79
CA SER A 80 -10.35 42.18 -7.59
C SER A 80 -9.64 41.13 -8.46
N LEU A 81 -10.37 40.08 -8.87
CA LEU A 81 -9.83 39.04 -9.77
C LEU A 81 -9.42 39.62 -11.13
N LEU A 82 -10.19 40.57 -11.68
CA LEU A 82 -9.82 41.26 -12.92
C LEU A 82 -8.54 42.08 -12.77
N LYS A 83 -8.30 42.68 -11.60
CA LYS A 83 -7.04 43.40 -11.33
C LYS A 83 -5.86 42.45 -11.40
N PHE A 84 -5.99 41.31 -10.73
CA PHE A 84 -4.98 40.27 -10.75
C PHE A 84 -4.66 39.79 -12.16
N ILE A 85 -5.69 39.48 -12.96
CA ILE A 85 -5.52 39.01 -14.34
C ILE A 85 -4.82 40.09 -15.19
N ALA A 86 -5.20 41.37 -15.04
CA ALA A 86 -4.56 42.46 -15.77
C ALA A 86 -3.07 42.58 -15.42
N GLU A 87 -2.73 42.53 -14.13
CA GLU A 87 -1.34 42.57 -13.66
C GLU A 87 -0.54 41.35 -14.18
N GLN A 88 -1.12 40.15 -14.16
CA GLN A 88 -0.47 38.95 -14.68
C GLN A 88 -0.16 39.05 -16.19
N ILE A 89 -1.03 39.66 -16.98
CA ILE A 89 -0.78 39.90 -18.40
C ILE A 89 0.29 40.98 -18.59
N ASN A 90 0.19 42.09 -17.85
CA ASN A 90 1.13 43.21 -17.94
C ASN A 90 2.56 42.79 -17.57
N ASN A 91 2.73 41.94 -16.56
CA ASN A 91 4.04 41.43 -16.12
C ASN A 91 4.75 40.60 -17.20
N ARG A 92 4.06 40.18 -18.26
CA ARG A 92 4.68 39.47 -19.41
C ARG A 92 5.26 40.43 -20.46
N GLY A 93 5.21 41.74 -20.25
CA GLY A 93 5.94 42.73 -21.07
C GLY A 93 5.17 43.23 -22.30
N GLY A 94 3.84 43.36 -22.21
CA GLY A 94 3.04 43.96 -23.28
C GLY A 94 3.35 45.45 -23.48
N ALA A 95 3.24 45.94 -24.71
CA ALA A 95 3.44 47.36 -25.05
C ALA A 95 2.37 48.29 -24.45
N TYR A 96 1.22 47.74 -24.06
CA TYR A 96 0.09 48.45 -23.47
C TYR A 96 -0.21 47.92 -22.08
N SER A 97 -0.40 48.83 -21.12
CA SER A 97 -0.86 48.46 -19.77
C SER A 97 -2.37 48.21 -19.80
N LEU A 98 -2.76 46.96 -19.54
CA LEU A 98 -4.15 46.56 -19.39
C LEU A 98 -4.69 47.00 -18.03
N THR A 99 -5.94 47.48 -18.03
CA THR A 99 -6.69 47.84 -16.82
C THR A 99 -7.84 46.87 -16.61
N GLN A 100 -8.45 46.90 -15.42
CA GLN A 100 -9.67 46.12 -15.14
C GLN A 100 -10.80 46.45 -16.13
N GLY A 101 -10.96 47.73 -16.50
CA GLY A 101 -11.97 48.16 -17.47
C GLY A 101 -11.74 47.59 -18.87
N HIS A 102 -10.49 47.45 -19.31
CA HIS A 102 -10.16 46.79 -20.57
C HIS A 102 -10.57 45.32 -20.56
N LEU A 103 -10.26 44.58 -19.48
CA LEU A 103 -10.65 43.19 -19.35
C LEU A 103 -12.17 43.02 -19.24
N TYR A 104 -12.85 43.93 -18.54
CA TYR A 104 -14.31 43.93 -18.44
C TYR A 104 -14.98 44.12 -19.80
N ASN A 105 -14.48 45.04 -20.63
CA ASN A 105 -14.97 45.24 -22.00
C ASN A 105 -14.66 44.04 -22.90
N TRP A 106 -13.56 43.35 -22.68
CA TRP A 106 -13.21 42.13 -23.40
C TRP A 106 -14.15 40.98 -23.03
N LEU A 107 -14.39 40.78 -21.74
CA LEU A 107 -15.31 39.76 -21.20
C LEU A 107 -16.72 39.86 -21.79
N ARG A 108 -17.19 41.09 -22.09
CA ARG A 108 -18.48 41.34 -22.77
C ARG A 108 -18.51 40.88 -24.23
N GLN A 109 -17.36 40.88 -24.91
CA GLN A 109 -17.27 40.64 -26.35
C GLN A 109 -16.85 39.22 -26.69
N TRP A 110 -16.13 38.55 -25.79
CA TRP A 110 -15.58 37.22 -26.01
C TRP A 110 -15.95 36.29 -24.86
N PRO A 111 -16.40 35.06 -25.16
CA PRO A 111 -16.57 34.01 -24.15
C PRO A 111 -15.24 33.66 -23.49
N TRP A 112 -15.22 33.37 -22.19
CA TRP A 112 -14.02 33.04 -21.42
C TRP A 112 -14.06 31.61 -20.87
N MET A 113 -12.88 31.02 -20.73
CA MET A 113 -12.62 29.80 -19.97
C MET A 113 -11.61 30.14 -18.88
N ILE A 114 -12.03 30.06 -17.62
CA ILE A 114 -11.20 30.43 -16.47
C ILE A 114 -10.87 29.18 -15.68
N VAL A 115 -9.58 28.91 -15.52
CA VAL A 115 -9.05 27.86 -14.65
C VAL A 115 -8.55 28.51 -13.38
N LEU A 116 -9.18 28.18 -12.26
CA LEU A 116 -8.82 28.59 -10.90
C LEU A 116 -8.12 27.40 -10.22
N ASP A 117 -6.80 27.38 -10.23
CA ASP A 117 -6.00 26.21 -9.83
C ASP A 117 -5.49 26.32 -8.39
N GLY A 118 -5.70 25.26 -7.60
CA GLY A 118 -5.09 25.08 -6.28
C GLY A 118 -5.88 25.73 -5.13
N LEU A 119 -7.20 25.52 -5.04
CA LEU A 119 -7.99 26.07 -3.93
C LEU A 119 -7.56 25.49 -2.58
N ASP A 120 -7.15 24.21 -2.57
CA ASP A 120 -6.62 23.51 -1.40
C ASP A 120 -5.28 24.05 -0.92
N GLU A 121 -4.53 24.73 -1.78
CA GLU A 121 -3.22 25.30 -1.44
C GLU A 121 -3.31 26.67 -0.76
N VAL A 122 -4.52 27.23 -0.60
CA VAL A 122 -4.76 28.46 0.16
C VAL A 122 -4.88 28.09 1.65
N PRO A 123 -3.87 28.41 2.48
CA PRO A 123 -3.73 27.80 3.81
C PRO A 123 -4.69 28.38 4.86
N ASP A 124 -5.02 29.66 4.77
CA ASP A 124 -5.86 30.35 5.76
C ASP A 124 -7.34 30.36 5.35
N THR A 125 -8.21 29.92 6.26
CA THR A 125 -9.67 29.83 6.06
C THR A 125 -10.30 31.19 5.79
N HIS A 126 -9.82 32.25 6.48
CA HIS A 126 -10.34 33.61 6.27
C HIS A 126 -9.98 34.11 4.86
N THR A 127 -8.72 33.95 4.46
CA THR A 127 -8.20 34.29 3.14
C THR A 127 -8.93 33.53 2.05
N ARG A 128 -9.17 32.21 2.24
CA ARG A 128 -9.94 31.39 1.31
C ARG A 128 -11.37 31.92 1.15
N ARG A 129 -12.04 32.28 2.25
CA ARG A 129 -13.39 32.87 2.20
C ARG A 129 -13.40 34.20 1.44
N THR A 130 -12.45 35.10 1.74
CA THR A 130 -12.30 36.38 1.03
C THR A 130 -12.03 36.17 -0.46
N LEU A 131 -11.14 35.22 -0.81
CA LEU A 131 -10.85 34.86 -2.20
C LEU A 131 -12.09 34.37 -2.93
N LEU A 132 -12.85 33.44 -2.33
CA LEU A 132 -14.09 32.92 -2.93
C LEU A 132 -15.18 33.99 -3.03
N GLN A 133 -15.24 34.93 -2.08
CA GLN A 133 -16.09 36.11 -2.18
C GLN A 133 -15.71 36.96 -3.40
N LYS A 134 -14.43 37.27 -3.60
CA LYS A 134 -13.96 38.04 -4.77
C LYS A 134 -14.21 37.31 -6.10
N VAL A 135 -14.11 35.99 -6.12
CA VAL A 135 -14.52 35.18 -7.28
C VAL A 135 -16.03 35.28 -7.50
N SER A 136 -16.85 35.21 -6.44
CA SER A 136 -18.31 35.35 -6.54
C SER A 136 -18.74 36.73 -7.03
N GLU A 137 -18.08 37.79 -6.57
CA GLU A 137 -18.26 39.17 -7.06
C GLU A 137 -18.00 39.23 -8.57
N PHE A 138 -16.86 38.69 -9.02
CA PHE A 138 -16.53 38.61 -10.45
C PHE A 138 -17.58 37.84 -11.28
N LEU A 139 -18.05 36.69 -10.79
CA LEU A 139 -19.06 35.88 -11.51
C LEU A 139 -20.41 36.60 -11.57
N SER A 140 -20.78 37.31 -10.51
CA SER A 140 -22.00 38.12 -10.46
C SER A 140 -21.92 39.28 -11.47
N ASP A 141 -20.80 40.00 -11.50
CA ASP A 141 -20.54 41.08 -12.45
C ASP A 141 -20.61 40.58 -13.90
N ALA A 142 -20.02 39.41 -14.18
CA ALA A 142 -20.09 38.77 -15.49
C ALA A 142 -21.53 38.41 -15.90
N ALA A 143 -22.29 37.81 -14.97
CA ALA A 143 -23.67 37.42 -15.21
C ALA A 143 -24.57 38.64 -15.50
N MET A 144 -24.38 39.75 -14.78
CA MET A 144 -25.08 41.01 -15.06
C MET A 144 -24.83 41.53 -16.48
N GLN A 145 -23.68 41.21 -17.06
CA GLN A 145 -23.33 41.58 -18.43
C GLN A 145 -23.71 40.54 -19.47
N ARG A 146 -24.34 39.43 -19.07
CA ARG A 146 -24.62 38.27 -19.93
C ARG A 146 -23.36 37.75 -20.62
N ALA A 147 -22.20 37.87 -19.97
CA ALA A 147 -20.95 37.34 -20.47
C ALA A 147 -20.98 35.80 -20.41
N ASP A 148 -20.41 35.16 -21.42
CA ASP A 148 -20.33 33.70 -21.48
C ASP A 148 -19.02 33.20 -20.82
N ILE A 149 -19.12 32.65 -19.61
CA ILE A 149 -17.96 32.16 -18.85
C ILE A 149 -18.12 30.69 -18.50
N SER A 150 -17.06 29.92 -18.72
CA SER A 150 -16.88 28.59 -18.13
C SER A 150 -15.77 28.65 -17.08
N VAL A 151 -16.03 28.10 -15.90
CA VAL A 151 -15.07 28.09 -14.79
C VAL A 151 -14.73 26.66 -14.42
N LEU A 152 -13.44 26.35 -14.35
CA LEU A 152 -12.92 25.14 -13.75
C LEU A 152 -12.14 25.54 -12.51
N VAL A 153 -12.55 25.07 -11.34
CA VAL A 153 -11.68 25.13 -10.15
C VAL A 153 -11.13 23.77 -9.80
N THR A 154 -9.88 23.76 -9.38
CA THR A 154 -9.19 22.56 -8.90
C THR A 154 -9.03 22.63 -7.40
N THR A 155 -9.29 21.50 -6.73
CA THR A 155 -9.15 21.39 -5.29
C THR A 155 -8.91 19.94 -4.88
N ARG A 156 -8.55 19.71 -3.63
CA ARG A 156 -8.68 18.39 -2.98
C ARG A 156 -10.10 18.26 -2.43
N ARG A 157 -10.54 17.02 -2.18
CA ARG A 157 -11.87 16.75 -1.57
C ARG A 157 -12.06 17.43 -0.20
N GLN A 158 -10.98 17.95 0.37
CA GLN A 158 -10.82 18.42 1.74
C GLN A 158 -10.64 19.93 1.81
N GLY A 159 -10.01 20.51 0.77
CA GLY A 159 -10.07 21.94 0.53
C GLY A 159 -11.45 22.40 0.03
N TYR A 160 -12.38 21.46 -0.11
CA TYR A 160 -13.75 21.65 -0.56
C TYR A 160 -14.71 21.48 0.62
N ASN A 161 -14.99 22.55 1.36
CA ASN A 161 -15.95 22.55 2.47
C ASN A 161 -17.38 22.88 2.00
N ASP A 162 -17.78 22.47 0.79
CA ASP A 162 -18.96 23.01 0.11
C ASP A 162 -18.94 24.55 -0.04
N ASP A 163 -17.76 25.17 0.07
CA ASP A 163 -17.61 26.65 0.02
C ASP A 163 -18.09 27.23 -1.32
N MET A 164 -18.18 26.39 -2.36
CA MET A 164 -18.65 26.74 -3.70
C MET A 164 -20.09 26.28 -3.97
N ARG A 165 -20.81 25.76 -2.98
CA ARG A 165 -22.15 25.20 -3.16
C ARG A 165 -23.14 26.21 -3.74
N THR A 166 -22.93 27.50 -3.47
CA THR A 166 -23.71 28.61 -4.04
C THR A 166 -23.59 28.71 -5.57
N TRP A 167 -22.55 28.15 -6.16
CA TRP A 167 -22.33 28.11 -7.61
C TRP A 167 -22.90 26.85 -8.27
N GLU A 168 -23.49 25.93 -7.50
CA GLU A 168 -24.00 24.63 -7.96
C GLU A 168 -23.03 23.89 -8.92
N PRO A 169 -21.76 23.66 -8.50
CA PRO A 169 -20.73 23.16 -9.39
C PRO A 169 -20.99 21.72 -9.82
N ARG A 170 -20.66 21.41 -11.08
CA ARG A 170 -20.52 20.02 -11.50
C ARG A 170 -19.18 19.46 -11.02
N GLU A 171 -19.23 18.44 -10.18
CA GLU A 171 -18.04 17.81 -9.64
C GLU A 171 -17.50 16.71 -10.54
N PHE A 172 -16.17 16.68 -10.68
CA PHE A 172 -15.42 15.65 -11.38
C PHE A 172 -14.30 15.19 -10.46
N GLU A 173 -14.29 13.92 -10.10
CA GLU A 173 -13.27 13.33 -9.24
C GLU A 173 -12.24 12.57 -10.10
N LEU A 174 -10.97 12.88 -9.89
CA LEU A 174 -9.87 12.14 -10.49
C LEU A 174 -9.69 10.82 -9.74
N VAL A 175 -9.56 9.75 -10.50
CA VAL A 175 -9.30 8.39 -10.00
C VAL A 175 -7.82 8.06 -10.14
N GLU A 176 -7.36 7.08 -9.37
CA GLU A 176 -6.01 6.53 -9.51
C GLU A 176 -5.79 5.97 -10.92
N LEU A 177 -4.53 6.05 -11.38
CA LEU A 177 -4.10 5.43 -12.61
C LEU A 177 -4.16 3.91 -12.47
N SER A 178 -4.75 3.25 -13.46
CA SER A 178 -4.53 1.81 -13.63
C SER A 178 -3.05 1.52 -13.97
N ASN A 179 -2.58 0.30 -13.69
CA ASN A 179 -1.22 -0.11 -14.04
C ASN A 179 -0.91 0.15 -15.54
N GLN A 180 -1.88 -0.06 -16.42
CA GLN A 180 -1.71 0.20 -17.86
C GLN A 180 -1.51 1.69 -18.15
N GLN A 181 -2.29 2.57 -17.51
CA GLN A 181 -2.13 4.02 -17.67
C GLN A 181 -0.82 4.51 -17.05
N ALA A 182 -0.43 3.97 -15.90
CA ALA A 182 0.83 4.29 -15.24
C ALA A 182 2.05 3.94 -16.11
N LEU A 183 2.07 2.73 -16.69
CA LEU A 183 3.13 2.31 -17.61
C LEU A 183 3.14 3.13 -18.90
N HIS A 184 1.96 3.43 -19.45
CA HIS A 184 1.85 4.27 -20.64
C HIS A 184 2.41 5.68 -20.40
N TYR A 185 2.02 6.32 -19.30
CA TYR A 185 2.56 7.61 -18.90
C TYR A 185 4.06 7.53 -18.59
N GLY A 186 4.50 6.48 -17.90
CA GLY A 186 5.91 6.23 -17.61
C GLY A 186 6.76 6.16 -18.88
N ARG A 187 6.28 5.46 -19.92
CA ARG A 187 6.94 5.42 -21.23
C ARG A 187 7.09 6.81 -21.83
N GLN A 188 5.99 7.56 -21.91
CA GLN A 188 5.99 8.92 -22.47
C GLN A 188 6.94 9.84 -21.70
N LEU A 189 6.92 9.77 -20.37
CA LEU A 189 7.76 10.58 -19.51
C LEU A 189 9.25 10.30 -19.77
N VAL A 190 9.66 9.04 -19.74
CA VAL A 190 11.06 8.66 -19.92
C VAL A 190 11.53 8.98 -21.34
N THR A 191 10.75 8.66 -22.38
CA THR A 191 11.08 9.03 -23.77
C THR A 191 11.25 10.54 -23.91
N SER A 192 10.40 11.35 -23.24
CA SER A 192 10.50 12.82 -23.29
C SER A 192 11.74 13.37 -22.58
N ARG A 193 12.22 12.69 -21.53
CA ARG A 193 13.43 13.07 -20.77
C ARG A 193 14.73 12.70 -21.51
N HIS A 194 14.70 11.62 -22.29
CA HIS A 194 15.86 11.07 -22.99
C HIS A 194 15.64 11.01 -24.51
N PRO A 195 15.36 12.14 -25.19
CA PRO A 195 15.06 12.15 -26.63
C PRO A 195 16.24 11.69 -27.50
N ALA A 196 17.47 11.78 -26.99
CA ALA A 196 18.69 11.37 -27.69
C ALA A 196 19.16 9.94 -27.33
N ASP A 197 18.54 9.29 -26.34
CA ASP A 197 18.94 7.96 -25.84
C ASP A 197 17.70 7.07 -25.66
N SER A 198 17.15 6.61 -26.78
CA SER A 198 15.98 5.73 -26.78
C SER A 198 16.25 4.39 -26.10
N ALA A 199 17.50 3.89 -26.15
CA ALA A 199 17.87 2.62 -25.54
C ALA A 199 17.82 2.71 -24.00
N PHE A 200 18.31 3.82 -23.43
CA PHE A 200 18.15 4.09 -22.01
C PHE A 200 16.68 4.28 -21.63
N ALA A 201 15.89 4.96 -22.48
CA ALA A 201 14.47 5.14 -22.23
C ALA A 201 13.69 3.81 -22.19
N ASP A 202 13.94 2.92 -23.15
CA ASP A 202 13.34 1.58 -23.19
C ASP A 202 13.77 0.75 -21.98
N LEU A 203 15.05 0.84 -21.57
CA LEU A 203 15.56 0.16 -20.37
C LEU A 203 14.83 0.59 -19.08
N VAL A 204 14.62 1.90 -18.88
CA VAL A 204 13.90 2.42 -17.71
C VAL A 204 12.42 2.02 -17.76
N HIS A 205 11.82 2.02 -18.95
CA HIS A 205 10.43 1.57 -19.13
C HIS A 205 10.27 0.08 -18.81
N ASP A 206 11.19 -0.79 -19.23
CA ASP A 206 11.17 -2.21 -18.88
C ASP A 206 11.28 -2.43 -17.37
N ARG A 207 12.08 -1.61 -16.68
CA ARG A 207 12.15 -1.63 -15.20
C ARG A 207 10.84 -1.21 -14.55
N LEU A 208 10.12 -0.23 -15.12
CA LEU A 208 8.78 0.14 -14.65
C LEU A 208 7.79 -1.02 -14.82
N ILE A 209 7.86 -1.76 -15.92
CA ILE A 209 7.04 -2.96 -16.15
C ILE A 209 7.31 -4.00 -15.06
N GLU A 210 8.57 -4.30 -14.77
CA GLU A 210 8.91 -5.26 -13.71
C GLU A 210 8.41 -4.80 -12.33
N ALA A 211 8.58 -3.52 -12.00
CA ALA A 211 8.06 -2.94 -10.76
C ALA A 211 6.52 -3.05 -10.65
N ALA A 212 5.80 -2.87 -11.76
CA ALA A 212 4.33 -2.95 -11.79
C ALA A 212 3.76 -4.36 -11.60
N LYS A 213 4.59 -5.42 -11.76
CA LYS A 213 4.15 -6.81 -11.53
C LYS A 213 3.99 -7.13 -10.04
N GLU A 214 4.74 -6.46 -9.17
CA GLU A 214 4.64 -6.66 -7.73
C GLU A 214 3.49 -5.80 -7.17
N LYS A 215 2.56 -6.45 -6.45
CA LYS A 215 1.30 -5.85 -6.03
C LYS A 215 1.48 -4.62 -5.15
N MET A 216 2.43 -4.63 -4.23
CA MET A 216 2.64 -3.52 -3.31
C MET A 216 3.39 -2.34 -3.98
N THR A 217 4.32 -2.65 -4.87
CA THR A 217 5.09 -1.71 -5.67
C THR A 217 4.20 -1.00 -6.69
N ALA A 218 3.24 -1.71 -7.29
CA ALA A 218 2.26 -1.11 -8.20
C ALA A 218 1.47 0.04 -7.53
N LYS A 219 1.26 0.00 -6.21
CA LYS A 219 0.61 1.10 -5.46
C LYS A 219 1.44 2.39 -5.42
N LEU A 220 2.74 2.32 -5.68
CA LEU A 220 3.64 3.47 -5.82
C LEU A 220 3.60 4.08 -7.22
N MET A 221 2.58 3.74 -8.02
CA MET A 221 2.39 4.22 -9.40
C MET A 221 0.92 4.60 -9.68
N GLY A 222 0.12 4.81 -8.62
CA GLY A 222 -1.30 5.18 -8.72
C GLY A 222 -1.57 6.63 -9.14
N SER A 223 -0.55 7.50 -9.19
CA SER A 223 -0.68 8.87 -9.68
C SER A 223 0.46 9.28 -10.64
N PRO A 224 0.26 10.26 -11.53
CA PRO A 224 1.32 10.79 -12.39
C PRO A 224 2.56 11.24 -11.62
N LEU A 225 2.38 11.85 -10.44
CA LEU A 225 3.50 12.21 -9.58
C LEU A 225 4.27 10.98 -9.09
N GLN A 226 3.58 9.96 -8.61
CA GLN A 226 4.18 8.73 -8.12
C GLN A 226 4.96 8.01 -9.24
N VAL A 227 4.37 7.91 -10.44
CA VAL A 227 5.08 7.38 -11.63
C VAL A 227 6.31 8.22 -11.95
N SER A 228 6.24 9.56 -11.81
CA SER A 228 7.40 10.42 -12.07
C SER A 228 8.55 10.21 -11.07
N ILE A 229 8.23 9.94 -9.80
CA ILE A 229 9.21 9.64 -8.76
C ILE A 229 9.82 8.27 -9.02
N MET A 230 8.98 7.27 -9.33
CA MET A 230 9.44 5.92 -9.67
C MET A 230 10.34 5.94 -10.90
N ALA A 231 9.97 6.66 -11.96
CA ALA A 231 10.80 6.82 -13.15
C ALA A 231 12.17 7.44 -12.81
N SER A 232 12.20 8.53 -12.02
CA SER A 232 13.46 9.14 -11.58
C SER A 232 14.32 8.19 -10.75
N LEU A 233 13.72 7.42 -9.84
CA LEU A 233 14.44 6.40 -9.06
C LEU A 233 15.10 5.34 -9.98
N LEU A 234 14.42 4.95 -11.05
CA LEU A 234 14.88 3.93 -11.98
C LEU A 234 15.85 4.45 -13.05
N GLU A 235 15.87 5.77 -13.28
CA GLU A 235 16.88 6.47 -14.07
C GLU A 235 18.22 6.49 -13.32
N ASP A 236 18.20 6.83 -12.02
CA ASP A 236 19.42 6.96 -11.21
C ASP A 236 20.11 5.62 -10.89
N ARG A 237 19.41 4.50 -11.06
CA ARG A 237 19.92 3.16 -10.68
C ARG A 237 20.16 2.25 -11.86
N VAL A 238 21.32 1.60 -11.89
CA VAL A 238 21.61 0.54 -12.87
C VAL A 238 20.87 -0.77 -12.54
N ARG A 239 20.52 -0.99 -11.26
CA ARG A 239 19.82 -2.20 -10.79
C ARG A 239 18.68 -1.81 -9.85
N LEU A 240 17.53 -2.45 -10.03
CA LEU A 240 16.39 -2.35 -9.12
C LEU A 240 16.80 -2.77 -7.70
N PRO A 241 16.35 -2.07 -6.65
CA PRO A 241 16.44 -2.58 -5.29
C PRO A 241 15.83 -3.99 -5.23
N THR A 242 16.57 -4.96 -4.69
CA THR A 242 16.15 -6.36 -4.69
C THR A 242 15.15 -6.69 -3.60
N THR A 243 15.06 -5.85 -2.57
CA THR A 243 14.09 -5.97 -1.47
C THR A 243 13.07 -4.85 -1.54
N ARG A 244 11.84 -5.18 -1.11
CA ARG A 244 10.74 -4.22 -1.00
C ARG A 244 11.07 -3.04 -0.07
N HIS A 245 11.78 -3.29 1.03
CA HIS A 245 12.25 -2.24 1.94
C HIS A 245 13.12 -1.21 1.22
N ALA A 246 14.16 -1.68 0.52
CA ALA A 246 15.08 -0.78 -0.17
C ALA A 246 14.36 0.08 -1.21
N LEU A 247 13.39 -0.50 -1.94
CA LEU A 247 12.57 0.27 -2.88
C LEU A 247 11.79 1.41 -2.22
N PHE A 248 11.13 1.15 -1.09
CA PHE A 248 10.38 2.18 -0.36
C PHE A 248 11.30 3.24 0.26
N ALA A 249 12.44 2.82 0.80
CA ALA A 249 13.47 3.73 1.32
C ALA A 249 14.02 4.63 0.21
N ASP A 250 14.33 4.07 -0.95
CA ASP A 250 14.86 4.83 -2.07
C ASP A 250 13.81 5.76 -2.69
N PHE A 251 12.55 5.32 -2.76
CA PHE A 251 11.44 6.19 -3.17
C PHE A 251 11.31 7.38 -2.22
N TYR A 252 11.32 7.12 -0.91
CA TYR A 252 11.27 8.17 0.12
C TYR A 252 12.42 9.18 -0.05
N GLU A 253 13.65 8.69 -0.21
CA GLU A 253 14.82 9.55 -0.43
C GLU A 253 14.76 10.31 -1.76
N THR A 254 14.15 9.73 -2.81
CA THR A 254 13.94 10.42 -4.09
C THR A 254 12.96 11.58 -3.94
N VAL A 255 11.88 11.39 -3.17
CA VAL A 255 10.96 12.49 -2.81
C VAL A 255 11.70 13.57 -2.02
N PHE A 256 12.48 13.17 -1.02
CA PHE A 256 13.25 14.11 -0.21
C PHE A 256 14.21 14.96 -1.03
N LYS A 257 15.06 14.33 -1.84
CA LYS A 257 16.03 15.03 -2.68
C LYS A 257 15.34 15.99 -3.65
N ARG A 258 14.23 15.57 -4.25
CA ARG A 258 13.45 16.41 -5.15
C ARG A 258 12.95 17.68 -4.46
N GLU A 259 12.47 17.57 -3.23
CA GLU A 259 11.95 18.72 -2.49
C GLU A 259 13.07 19.61 -1.93
N ALA A 260 14.18 19.02 -1.47
CA ALA A 260 15.37 19.74 -1.02
C ALA A 260 16.06 20.53 -2.15
N ASN A 261 16.08 20.00 -3.38
CA ASN A 261 16.71 20.64 -4.54
C ASN A 261 15.92 21.83 -5.13
N LYS A 262 14.77 22.22 -4.56
CA LYS A 262 14.02 23.38 -5.04
C LYS A 262 14.73 24.68 -4.67
N ILE A 263 14.83 25.60 -5.62
CA ILE A 263 15.49 26.89 -5.44
C ILE A 263 14.73 27.73 -4.39
N GLY A 264 15.47 28.33 -3.46
CA GLY A 264 14.97 29.26 -2.45
C GLY A 264 15.00 28.70 -1.03
N SER A 265 14.55 29.51 -0.07
CA SER A 265 14.62 29.21 1.37
C SER A 265 13.85 27.97 1.81
N ILE A 266 12.93 27.47 0.98
CA ILE A 266 12.12 26.29 1.28
C ILE A 266 12.95 25.00 1.11
N GLY A 267 13.72 24.87 0.02
CA GLY A 267 14.58 23.70 -0.21
C GLY A 267 15.63 23.54 0.87
N GLU A 268 16.29 24.65 1.22
CA GLU A 268 17.27 24.71 2.32
C GLU A 268 16.67 24.26 3.66
N ARG A 269 15.44 24.67 3.96
CA ARG A 269 14.75 24.28 5.20
C ARG A 269 14.38 22.79 5.23
N VAL A 270 13.95 22.22 4.10
CA VAL A 270 13.71 20.77 3.98
C VAL A 270 15.00 20.00 4.26
N GLU A 271 16.11 20.45 3.67
CA GLU A 271 17.43 19.84 3.89
C GLU A 271 17.86 19.90 5.35
N GLN A 272 17.80 21.08 5.97
CA GLN A 272 18.18 21.32 7.36
C GLN A 272 17.34 20.51 8.37
N HIS A 273 16.06 20.25 8.06
CA HIS A 273 15.13 19.60 9.00
C HIS A 273 14.88 18.13 8.69
N LYS A 274 15.68 17.47 7.82
CA LYS A 274 15.46 16.06 7.43
C LYS A 274 15.21 15.13 8.60
N ALA A 275 16.07 15.16 9.61
CA ALA A 275 15.97 14.26 10.77
C ALA A 275 14.65 14.44 11.54
N ASN A 276 14.18 15.69 11.63
CA ASN A 276 12.91 16.04 12.27
C ASN A 276 11.70 15.60 11.45
N ILE A 277 11.77 15.76 10.11
CA ILE A 277 10.74 15.28 9.19
C ILE A 277 10.64 13.76 9.24
N ASP A 278 11.79 13.07 9.21
CA ASP A 278 11.86 11.60 9.33
C ASP A 278 11.24 11.12 10.66
N ALA A 279 11.59 11.76 11.77
CA ALA A 279 11.05 11.40 13.08
C ALA A 279 9.53 11.62 13.16
N LEU A 280 9.03 12.76 12.65
CA LEU A 280 7.60 13.05 12.59
C LEU A 280 6.84 12.01 11.75
N HIS A 281 7.34 11.67 10.55
CA HIS A 281 6.73 10.64 9.72
C HIS A 281 6.75 9.26 10.38
N ASN A 282 7.87 8.86 10.99
CA ASN A 282 8.00 7.57 11.66
C ASN A 282 6.99 7.45 12.82
N ALA A 283 6.89 8.49 13.66
CA ALA A 283 5.95 8.53 14.77
C ALA A 283 4.49 8.57 14.30
N ALA A 284 4.17 9.36 13.27
CA ALA A 284 2.84 9.41 12.67
C ALA A 284 2.44 8.04 12.10
N GLY A 285 3.35 7.37 11.38
CA GLY A 285 3.14 6.03 10.84
C GLY A 285 2.86 5.01 11.95
N MET A 286 3.65 5.08 13.02
CA MET A 286 3.50 4.22 14.20
C MET A 286 2.14 4.39 14.87
N LEU A 287 1.73 5.63 15.18
CA LEU A 287 0.44 5.92 15.82
C LEU A 287 -0.74 5.45 14.97
N LEU A 288 -0.76 5.83 13.69
CA LEU A 288 -1.83 5.42 12.77
C LEU A 288 -1.94 3.90 12.66
N HIS A 289 -0.79 3.19 12.63
CA HIS A 289 -0.80 1.74 12.49
C HIS A 289 -1.20 1.03 13.79
N PHE A 290 -0.79 1.56 14.94
CA PHE A 290 -1.19 1.09 16.26
C PHE A 290 -2.70 1.25 16.48
N ASP A 291 -3.24 2.45 16.21
CA ASP A 291 -4.67 2.72 16.35
C ASP A 291 -5.52 1.93 15.33
N GLY A 292 -4.96 1.68 14.14
CA GLY A 292 -5.57 0.83 13.12
C GLY A 292 -5.77 -0.62 13.58
N GLU A 293 -4.92 -1.12 14.49
CA GLU A 293 -5.09 -2.44 15.09
C GLU A 293 -6.30 -2.43 16.06
N LYS A 294 -6.47 -1.36 16.88
CA LYS A 294 -7.52 -1.26 17.91
C LYS A 294 -8.91 -1.13 17.30
N SER A 295 -8.99 -0.36 16.23
CA SER A 295 -10.24 -0.03 15.54
C SER A 295 -10.64 -1.05 14.48
N GLY A 296 -9.90 -2.16 14.34
CA GLY A 296 -10.19 -3.19 13.34
C GLY A 296 -10.06 -2.69 11.89
N GLN A 297 -9.09 -1.80 11.64
CA GLN A 297 -8.87 -1.12 10.36
C GLN A 297 -9.96 -0.11 9.96
N ALA A 298 -10.65 0.51 10.93
CA ALA A 298 -11.44 1.69 10.64
C ALA A 298 -10.55 2.83 10.10
N ASP A 299 -11.17 3.87 9.54
CA ASP A 299 -10.48 5.02 8.95
C ASP A 299 -9.84 5.87 10.08
N VAL A 300 -8.63 5.48 10.49
CA VAL A 300 -7.85 6.12 11.55
C VAL A 300 -7.07 7.28 10.96
N HIS A 301 -7.18 8.44 11.61
CA HIS A 301 -6.47 9.66 11.25
C HIS A 301 -5.83 10.31 12.48
N LEU A 302 -4.84 11.15 12.22
CA LEU A 302 -4.25 12.07 13.20
C LEU A 302 -4.93 13.42 13.07
N THR A 303 -5.15 14.11 14.18
CA THR A 303 -5.53 15.53 14.16
C THR A 303 -4.29 16.40 13.98
N ARG A 304 -4.48 17.67 13.64
CA ARG A 304 -3.39 18.66 13.65
C ARG A 304 -2.80 18.82 15.05
N ALA A 305 -3.62 18.66 16.10
CA ALA A 305 -3.15 18.64 17.48
C ALA A 305 -2.23 17.43 17.75
N ASP A 306 -2.57 16.25 17.22
CA ASP A 306 -1.70 15.07 17.30
C ASP A 306 -0.35 15.32 16.61
N LEU A 307 -0.37 15.87 15.39
CA LEU A 307 0.88 16.21 14.67
C LEU A 307 1.72 17.25 15.44
N GLN A 308 1.07 18.23 16.06
CA GLN A 308 1.75 19.23 16.90
C GLN A 308 2.35 18.62 18.16
N SER A 309 1.66 17.67 18.81
CA SER A 309 2.20 16.94 19.95
C SER A 309 3.44 16.16 19.55
N ILE A 310 3.36 15.34 18.50
CA ILE A 310 4.48 14.53 18.00
C ILE A 310 5.70 15.40 17.66
N ALA A 311 5.49 16.49 16.92
CA ALA A 311 6.56 17.40 16.53
C ALA A 311 7.16 18.14 17.74
N THR A 312 6.33 18.54 18.70
CA THR A 312 6.80 19.21 19.93
C THR A 312 7.62 18.26 20.78
N ASP A 313 7.15 17.03 21.01
CA ASP A 313 7.85 16.02 21.80
C ASP A 313 9.22 15.69 21.19
N GLN A 314 9.30 15.59 19.87
CA GLN A 314 10.54 15.35 19.15
C GLN A 314 11.56 16.49 19.30
N LEU A 315 11.09 17.74 19.30
CA LEU A 315 11.94 18.92 19.47
C LEU A 315 12.37 19.09 20.95
N VAL A 316 11.47 18.81 21.90
CA VAL A 316 11.81 18.81 23.33
C VAL A 316 12.85 17.73 23.65
N ALA A 317 12.75 16.55 23.03
CA ALA A 317 13.78 15.50 23.15
C ALA A 317 15.16 15.94 22.62
N GLN A 318 15.19 16.96 21.75
CA GLN A 318 16.41 17.62 21.27
C GLN A 318 16.79 18.86 22.09
N THR A 319 16.28 18.98 23.32
CA THR A 319 16.60 20.04 24.29
C THR A 319 16.04 21.42 23.97
N TYR A 320 15.06 21.53 23.07
CA TYR A 320 14.33 22.78 22.88
C TYR A 320 13.49 23.11 24.12
N GLU A 321 13.42 24.39 24.49
CA GLU A 321 12.44 24.85 25.46
C GLU A 321 11.02 24.62 24.90
N ASN A 322 10.07 24.18 25.74
CA ASN A 322 8.72 23.80 25.30
C ASN A 322 8.01 24.91 24.50
N SER A 323 8.16 26.18 24.91
CA SER A 323 7.58 27.33 24.21
C SER A 323 8.15 27.51 22.79
N ALA A 324 9.46 27.31 22.62
CA ALA A 324 10.15 27.37 21.33
C ALA A 324 9.84 26.13 20.47
N ALA A 325 9.78 24.95 21.09
CA ALA A 325 9.43 23.70 20.42
C ALA A 325 8.04 23.77 19.77
N ARG A 326 7.03 24.30 20.48
CA ARG A 326 5.67 24.46 19.91
C ARG A 326 5.63 25.37 18.68
N LYS A 327 6.40 26.47 18.67
CA LYS A 327 6.51 27.38 17.51
C LYS A 327 7.26 26.74 16.34
N ALA A 328 8.32 25.99 16.62
CA ALA A 328 9.08 25.27 15.60
C ALA A 328 8.30 24.08 15.04
N ALA A 329 7.44 23.44 15.84
CA ALA A 329 6.58 22.34 15.44
C ALA A 329 5.62 22.73 14.30
N GLU A 330 5.01 23.92 14.34
CA GLU A 330 4.13 24.39 13.26
C GLU A 330 4.86 24.47 11.91
N HIS A 331 6.10 24.97 11.93
CA HIS A 331 6.94 25.04 10.75
C HIS A 331 7.35 23.65 10.25
N LEU A 332 7.67 22.74 11.16
CA LEU A 332 8.04 21.36 10.83
C LEU A 332 6.88 20.60 10.19
N ILE A 333 5.66 20.77 10.72
CA ILE A 333 4.45 20.15 10.15
C ILE A 333 4.26 20.61 8.71
N GLY A 334 4.31 21.91 8.44
CA GLY A 334 4.17 22.43 7.06
C GLY A 334 5.21 21.85 6.09
N LEU A 335 6.45 21.63 6.53
CA LEU A 335 7.47 20.95 5.71
C LEU A 335 7.11 19.48 5.45
N ALA A 336 6.61 18.77 6.46
CA ALA A 336 6.28 17.35 6.38
C ALA A 336 4.96 17.06 5.64
N THR A 337 4.01 18.00 5.59
CA THR A 337 2.69 17.79 4.99
C THR A 337 2.51 18.43 3.62
N ASP A 338 2.92 19.69 3.47
CA ASP A 338 2.53 20.49 2.30
C ASP A 338 3.44 20.21 1.10
N ARG A 339 4.63 19.66 1.37
CA ARG A 339 5.71 19.43 0.39
C ARG A 339 6.15 17.99 0.32
N PHE A 340 6.15 17.29 1.45
CA PHE A 340 6.44 15.86 1.50
C PHE A 340 5.15 15.06 1.30
N ILE A 341 4.86 14.68 0.05
CA ILE A 341 3.55 14.19 -0.46
C ILE A 341 3.16 12.80 0.07
N LEU A 342 3.68 12.38 1.22
CA LEU A 342 3.41 11.10 1.83
C LEU A 342 2.38 11.20 2.95
N LEU A 343 2.49 12.21 3.82
CA LEU A 343 1.53 12.47 4.90
C LEU A 343 0.61 13.61 4.47
N VAL A 344 -0.66 13.29 4.26
CA VAL A 344 -1.65 14.18 3.67
C VAL A 344 -2.81 14.36 4.62
N GLU A 345 -3.43 15.53 4.58
CA GLU A 345 -4.80 15.65 5.06
C GLU A 345 -5.68 14.76 4.15
N LYS A 346 -6.67 14.06 4.70
CA LYS A 346 -7.65 13.18 4.03
C LYS A 346 -9.06 13.76 4.05
N SER A 347 -9.38 14.55 5.07
CA SER A 347 -10.51 15.47 5.25
C SER A 347 -10.12 16.50 6.32
N THR A 348 -10.92 17.55 6.53
CA THR A 348 -10.63 18.59 7.53
C THR A 348 -10.20 17.98 8.87
N ASP A 349 -8.97 18.30 9.27
CA ASP A 349 -8.30 17.85 10.49
C ASP A 349 -8.10 16.33 10.63
N ASN A 350 -8.12 15.59 9.51
CA ASN A 350 -7.85 14.16 9.46
C ASN A 350 -6.61 13.89 8.60
N TRP A 351 -5.46 13.66 9.23
CA TRP A 351 -4.17 13.44 8.60
C TRP A 351 -3.79 11.96 8.55
N GLY A 352 -3.24 11.51 7.43
CA GLY A 352 -2.81 10.13 7.23
C GLY A 352 -1.95 9.96 5.99
N PHE A 353 -1.35 8.78 5.81
CA PHE A 353 -0.55 8.54 4.62
C PHE A 353 -1.42 8.31 3.38
N GLU A 354 -1.00 8.86 2.24
CA GLU A 354 -1.66 8.69 0.93
C GLU A 354 -1.78 7.20 0.59
N VAL A 355 -0.71 6.43 0.84
CA VAL A 355 -0.66 4.98 0.61
C VAL A 355 -0.39 4.26 1.92
N ARG A 356 -1.23 3.28 2.27
CA ARG A 356 -1.08 2.46 3.49
C ARG A 356 0.31 1.82 3.63
N SER A 357 0.93 1.41 2.53
CA SER A 357 2.28 0.83 2.55
C SER A 357 3.35 1.83 3.01
N PHE A 358 3.16 3.15 2.83
CA PHE A 358 4.03 4.15 3.45
C PHE A 358 3.79 4.29 4.95
N GLN A 359 2.55 4.20 5.42
CA GLN A 359 2.26 4.15 6.85
C GLN A 359 2.98 2.96 7.51
N GLU A 360 2.89 1.77 6.90
CA GLU A 360 3.58 0.54 7.35
C GLU A 360 5.11 0.70 7.28
N PHE A 361 5.64 1.31 6.23
CA PHE A 361 7.06 1.62 6.10
C PHE A 361 7.54 2.59 7.18
N MET A 362 6.82 3.68 7.45
CA MET A 362 7.18 4.65 8.49
C MET A 362 7.09 4.05 9.90
N ALA A 363 6.03 3.28 10.17
CA ALA A 363 5.91 2.55 11.43
C ALA A 363 7.10 1.59 11.63
N SER A 364 7.58 0.94 10.56
CA SER A 364 8.73 0.03 10.64
C SER A 364 10.02 0.75 11.03
N ARG A 365 10.24 1.97 10.49
CA ARG A 365 11.39 2.82 10.84
C ARG A 365 11.35 3.23 12.30
N TYR A 366 10.15 3.48 12.85
CA TYR A 366 9.97 3.72 14.28
C TYR A 366 10.30 2.48 15.11
N ILE A 367 9.80 1.29 14.73
CA ILE A 367 10.05 0.02 15.43
C ILE A 367 11.54 -0.25 15.58
N VAL A 368 12.33 0.01 14.54
CA VAL A 368 13.78 -0.24 14.53
C VAL A 368 14.64 0.92 15.04
N SER A 369 14.01 1.92 15.66
CA SER A 369 14.69 3.03 16.33
C SER A 369 15.02 2.69 17.78
N GLY A 370 16.08 3.29 18.31
CA GLY A 370 16.53 3.11 19.69
C GLY A 370 17.53 1.96 19.89
N PRO A 371 17.72 1.53 21.14
CA PRO A 371 18.61 0.44 21.52
C PRO A 371 18.25 -0.91 20.88
N GLU A 372 19.27 -1.75 20.61
CA GLU A 372 19.11 -3.01 19.86
C GLU A 372 18.24 -4.05 20.57
N ASP A 373 18.33 -4.12 21.90
CA ASP A 373 17.47 -4.96 22.74
C ASP A 373 15.99 -4.61 22.58
N GLN A 374 15.64 -3.32 22.64
CA GLN A 374 14.27 -2.85 22.43
C GLN A 374 13.76 -3.17 21.03
N ILE A 375 14.60 -3.04 20.02
CA ILE A 375 14.26 -3.36 18.63
C ILE A 375 13.91 -4.85 18.50
N MET A 376 14.74 -5.72 19.07
CA MET A 376 14.51 -7.17 19.03
C MET A 376 13.27 -7.56 19.83
N ASP A 377 13.00 -6.93 20.97
CA ASP A 377 11.80 -7.19 21.77
C ASP A 377 10.52 -6.78 21.04
N ARG A 378 10.51 -5.60 20.39
CA ARG A 378 9.39 -5.18 19.53
C ARG A 378 9.16 -6.16 18.38
N LEU A 379 10.23 -6.58 17.69
CA LEU A 379 10.12 -7.57 16.61
C LEU A 379 9.60 -8.92 17.12
N ARG A 380 10.00 -9.35 18.33
CA ARG A 380 9.50 -10.59 18.94
C ARG A 380 8.01 -10.50 19.26
N ILE A 381 7.54 -9.38 19.80
CA ILE A 381 6.11 -9.12 20.07
C ILE A 381 5.29 -9.17 18.78
N LEU A 382 5.80 -8.56 17.70
CA LEU A 382 5.07 -8.36 16.46
C LEU A 382 5.07 -9.56 15.50
N ALA A 383 6.00 -10.52 15.64
CA ALA A 383 6.22 -11.61 14.68
C ALA A 383 4.96 -12.43 14.35
N ARG A 384 4.06 -12.59 15.33
CA ARG A 384 2.84 -13.41 15.22
C ARG A 384 1.65 -12.65 14.60
N SER A 385 1.69 -11.32 14.60
CA SER A 385 0.55 -10.49 14.19
C SER A 385 0.42 -10.41 12.68
N SER A 386 -0.79 -10.64 12.17
CA SER A 386 -1.11 -10.41 10.76
C SER A 386 -1.29 -8.93 10.43
N HIS A 387 -1.76 -8.13 11.40
CA HIS A 387 -1.92 -6.69 11.22
C HIS A 387 -0.56 -6.02 10.98
N TRP A 388 0.43 -6.37 11.81
CA TRP A 388 1.78 -5.84 11.73
C TRP A 388 2.69 -6.55 10.71
N ARG A 389 2.18 -7.51 9.94
CA ARG A 389 3.02 -8.39 9.10
C ARG A 389 3.91 -7.62 8.12
N ASN A 390 3.35 -6.68 7.37
CA ASN A 390 4.13 -5.85 6.43
C ASN A 390 5.12 -4.94 7.16
N THR A 391 4.67 -4.30 8.23
CA THR A 391 5.51 -3.45 9.08
C THR A 391 6.70 -4.23 9.65
N TRP A 392 6.47 -5.47 10.10
CA TRP A 392 7.52 -6.37 10.58
C TRP A 392 8.50 -6.71 9.47
N LEU A 393 8.03 -7.06 8.26
CA LEU A 393 8.90 -7.37 7.12
C LEU A 393 9.76 -6.17 6.72
N PHE A 394 9.20 -4.96 6.69
CA PHE A 394 10.00 -3.76 6.46
C PHE A 394 11.06 -3.55 7.55
N ALA A 395 10.69 -3.70 8.82
CA ALA A 395 11.59 -3.53 9.95
C ALA A 395 12.72 -4.58 9.94
N ALA A 396 12.35 -5.84 9.73
CA ALA A 396 13.26 -6.96 9.60
C ALA A 396 14.25 -6.76 8.44
N ALA A 397 13.79 -6.29 7.28
CA ALA A 397 14.65 -6.01 6.13
C ALA A 397 15.67 -4.91 6.47
N GLN A 398 15.23 -3.84 7.15
CA GLN A 398 16.14 -2.77 7.59
C GLN A 398 17.21 -3.28 8.55
N VAL A 399 16.82 -4.10 9.54
CA VAL A 399 17.76 -4.74 10.47
C VAL A 399 18.72 -5.65 9.71
N PHE A 400 18.20 -6.44 8.76
CA PHE A 400 19.00 -7.36 7.96
C PHE A 400 20.07 -6.62 7.15
N GLU A 401 19.74 -5.47 6.57
CA GLU A 401 20.64 -4.65 5.77
C GLU A 401 21.64 -3.87 6.64
N MET A 402 21.14 -3.17 7.67
CA MET A 402 21.91 -2.17 8.43
C MET A 402 22.63 -2.74 9.66
N ARG A 403 22.21 -3.89 10.19
CA ARG A 403 22.74 -4.47 11.43
C ARG A 403 23.06 -5.97 11.26
N PRO A 404 24.13 -6.34 10.53
CA PRO A 404 24.44 -7.74 10.23
C PRO A 404 24.58 -8.66 11.44
N HIS A 405 25.06 -8.13 12.58
CA HIS A 405 25.22 -8.88 13.83
C HIS A 405 23.89 -9.30 14.48
N LEU A 406 22.77 -8.65 14.13
CA LEU A 406 21.43 -8.99 14.64
C LEU A 406 20.68 -10.01 13.77
N ARG A 407 21.21 -10.38 12.60
CA ARG A 407 20.54 -11.31 11.65
C ARG A 407 20.24 -12.65 12.30
N GLU A 408 21.18 -13.18 13.08
CA GLU A 408 21.05 -14.44 13.80
C GLU A 408 19.92 -14.41 14.82
N THR A 409 19.86 -13.35 15.63
CA THR A 409 18.81 -13.11 16.62
C THR A 409 17.45 -12.92 15.94
N LEU A 410 17.40 -12.25 14.78
CA LEU A 410 16.17 -12.07 14.01
C LEU A 410 15.64 -13.40 13.49
N LEU A 411 16.51 -14.26 12.95
CA LEU A 411 16.11 -15.61 12.52
C LEU A 411 15.68 -16.50 13.71
N ALA A 412 16.28 -16.31 14.90
CA ALA A 412 15.83 -16.97 16.11
C ALA A 412 14.40 -16.55 16.49
N ILE A 413 14.05 -15.26 16.40
CA ILE A 413 12.67 -14.78 16.63
C ILE A 413 11.69 -15.45 15.66
N VAL A 414 12.06 -15.60 14.38
CA VAL A 414 11.21 -16.28 13.39
C VAL A 414 10.97 -17.74 13.79
N ALA A 415 12.01 -18.45 14.24
CA ALA A 415 11.87 -19.84 14.68
C ALA A 415 11.07 -19.96 16.00
N GLU A 416 11.34 -19.09 16.97
CA GLU A 416 10.65 -19.04 18.27
C GLU A 416 9.14 -18.83 18.12
N ALA A 417 8.71 -18.10 17.07
CA ALA A 417 7.31 -17.80 16.83
C ALA A 417 6.43 -19.05 16.65
N ASP A 418 7.00 -20.20 16.26
CA ASP A 418 6.27 -21.46 16.08
C ASP A 418 6.13 -22.28 17.37
N SER A 419 6.80 -21.90 18.47
CA SER A 419 6.94 -22.74 19.66
C SER A 419 6.52 -22.10 20.99
N GLN A 420 5.89 -20.91 20.98
CA GLN A 420 5.48 -20.25 22.24
C GLN A 420 4.21 -20.85 22.85
N SER A 421 3.32 -21.42 22.05
CA SER A 421 2.09 -22.09 22.48
C SER A 421 1.72 -23.24 21.55
N MET A 422 0.78 -24.09 21.99
CA MET A 422 0.23 -25.13 21.11
C MET A 422 -0.51 -24.54 19.90
N SER A 423 -1.16 -23.39 20.07
CA SER A 423 -1.78 -22.66 18.97
C SER A 423 -0.77 -22.15 17.94
N ASP A 424 0.44 -21.76 18.35
CA ASP A 424 1.52 -21.40 17.43
C ASP A 424 2.07 -22.61 16.68
N TYR A 425 2.23 -23.73 17.38
CA TYR A 425 2.64 -24.98 16.76
C TYR A 425 1.67 -25.42 15.65
N LEU A 426 0.37 -25.21 15.84
CA LEU A 426 -0.65 -25.47 14.82
C LEU A 426 -0.67 -24.41 13.72
N ALA A 427 -0.50 -23.13 14.07
CA ALA A 427 -0.63 -22.00 13.15
C ALA A 427 0.61 -21.73 12.29
N ARG A 428 1.79 -22.15 12.77
CA ARG A 428 3.12 -21.95 12.16
C ARG A 428 3.42 -20.51 11.72
N PRO A 429 3.19 -19.48 12.56
CA PRO A 429 3.37 -18.08 12.18
C PRO A 429 4.80 -17.72 11.76
N GLY A 430 5.80 -18.38 12.33
CA GLY A 430 7.22 -18.28 12.03
C GLY A 430 7.59 -18.88 10.67
N ALA A 431 7.11 -20.10 10.36
CA ALA A 431 7.29 -20.68 9.03
C ALA A 431 6.66 -19.81 7.93
N ILE A 432 5.47 -19.24 8.18
CA ILE A 432 4.83 -18.28 7.26
C ILE A 432 5.69 -17.02 7.12
N LEU A 433 6.25 -16.52 8.22
CA LEU A 433 7.12 -15.34 8.17
C LEU A 433 8.41 -15.61 7.39
N ALA A 434 8.99 -16.80 7.51
CA ALA A 434 10.12 -17.23 6.70
C ALA A 434 9.78 -17.30 5.20
N VAL A 435 8.57 -17.76 4.86
CA VAL A 435 8.06 -17.72 3.47
C VAL A 435 8.05 -16.27 2.97
N ASP A 436 7.43 -15.37 3.73
CA ASP A 436 7.31 -13.96 3.35
C ASP A 436 8.69 -13.30 3.20
N MET A 437 9.64 -13.60 4.09
CA MET A 437 11.02 -13.11 4.00
C MET A 437 11.73 -13.62 2.73
N LEU A 438 11.58 -14.89 2.37
CA LEU A 438 12.18 -15.42 1.15
C LEU A 438 11.56 -14.79 -0.12
N LEU A 439 10.25 -14.56 -0.12
CA LEU A 439 9.56 -13.86 -1.21
C LEU A 439 9.99 -12.39 -1.34
N ASP A 440 10.33 -11.73 -0.21
CA ASP A 440 10.91 -10.39 -0.17
C ASP A 440 12.44 -10.38 -0.42
N ASN A 441 13.02 -11.48 -0.93
CA ASN A 441 14.45 -11.65 -1.25
C ASN A 441 15.41 -11.47 -0.07
N PHE A 442 14.98 -11.79 1.16
CA PHE A 442 15.89 -11.80 2.30
C PHE A 442 17.01 -12.83 2.09
N ALA A 443 18.20 -12.48 2.56
CA ALA A 443 19.39 -13.33 2.52
C ALA A 443 19.80 -13.85 1.12
N ALA A 444 19.30 -13.26 0.02
CA ALA A 444 19.58 -13.73 -1.34
C ALA A 444 21.09 -13.80 -1.67
N THR A 445 21.90 -12.96 -1.03
CA THR A 445 23.37 -12.92 -1.18
C THR A 445 24.12 -13.64 -0.07
N THR A 446 23.42 -14.22 0.92
CA THR A 446 24.00 -14.91 2.08
C THR A 446 23.47 -16.35 2.18
N PRO A 447 24.08 -17.30 1.44
CA PRO A 447 23.54 -18.66 1.28
C PRO A 447 23.28 -19.40 2.60
N GLY A 448 24.12 -19.23 3.61
CA GLY A 448 23.93 -19.88 4.92
C GLY A 448 22.66 -19.40 5.64
N LEU A 449 22.36 -18.10 5.60
CA LEU A 449 21.13 -17.54 6.20
C LEU A 449 19.90 -17.90 5.35
N GLN A 450 20.03 -17.87 4.02
CA GLN A 450 18.97 -18.30 3.12
C GLN A 450 18.60 -19.78 3.37
N GLN A 451 19.60 -20.64 3.54
CA GLN A 451 19.39 -22.05 3.87
C GLN A 451 18.62 -22.22 5.18
N ARG A 452 18.89 -21.38 6.21
CA ARG A 452 18.15 -21.41 7.47
C ARG A 452 16.69 -20.99 7.31
N LEU A 453 16.43 -19.93 6.54
CA LEU A 453 15.06 -19.53 6.19
C LEU A 453 14.32 -20.64 5.44
N VAL A 454 14.97 -21.27 4.46
CA VAL A 454 14.39 -22.41 3.74
C VAL A 454 14.08 -23.57 4.69
N LYS A 455 14.98 -23.89 5.62
CA LYS A 455 14.74 -24.92 6.65
C LYS A 455 13.52 -24.59 7.51
N GLN A 456 13.36 -23.34 7.95
CA GLN A 456 12.17 -22.91 8.68
C GLN A 456 10.90 -23.04 7.83
N THR A 457 10.97 -22.69 6.55
CA THR A 457 9.86 -22.83 5.61
C THR A 457 9.43 -24.29 5.39
N ILE A 458 10.36 -25.26 5.46
CA ILE A 458 10.01 -26.69 5.32
C ILE A 458 9.01 -27.13 6.40
N GLU A 459 8.97 -26.48 7.56
CA GLU A 459 8.02 -26.78 8.64
C GLU A 459 6.56 -26.58 8.24
N ILE A 460 6.26 -25.76 7.21
CA ILE A 460 4.89 -25.55 6.73
C ILE A 460 4.43 -26.59 5.71
N LEU A 461 5.29 -27.50 5.24
CA LEU A 461 4.93 -28.52 4.24
C LEU A 461 3.88 -29.52 4.76
N ASP A 462 3.84 -29.73 6.07
CA ASP A 462 2.88 -30.61 6.72
C ASP A 462 1.60 -29.85 7.15
N ALA A 463 1.51 -28.55 6.85
CA ALA A 463 0.39 -27.70 7.23
C ALA A 463 -0.69 -27.63 6.13
N PRO A 464 -2.00 -27.51 6.49
CA PRO A 464 -3.11 -27.37 5.54
C PRO A 464 -3.10 -26.10 4.68
N LEU A 465 -2.20 -25.17 4.95
CA LEU A 465 -2.20 -23.79 4.47
C LEU A 465 -0.92 -23.44 3.71
N LEU A 466 -0.36 -24.40 2.95
CA LEU A 466 0.87 -24.16 2.23
C LEU A 466 0.70 -23.05 1.17
N PRO A 467 1.51 -21.97 1.22
CA PRO A 467 1.59 -20.99 0.14
C PRO A 467 2.27 -21.65 -1.06
N VAL A 468 1.54 -21.86 -2.15
CA VAL A 468 2.04 -22.58 -3.34
C VAL A 468 3.20 -21.83 -4.01
N GLU A 469 3.26 -20.51 -3.81
CA GLU A 469 4.26 -19.58 -4.30
C GLU A 469 5.67 -19.88 -3.75
N ILE A 470 5.77 -20.65 -2.66
CA ILE A 470 7.06 -21.04 -2.07
C ILE A 470 7.69 -22.27 -2.72
N LEU A 471 6.90 -23.06 -3.45
CA LEU A 471 7.37 -24.31 -4.08
C LEU A 471 8.56 -24.10 -5.03
N PRO A 472 8.60 -23.05 -5.89
CA PRO A 472 9.78 -22.78 -6.70
C PRO A 472 11.05 -22.59 -5.86
N ILE A 473 10.95 -21.89 -4.73
CA ILE A 473 12.08 -21.58 -3.85
C ILE A 473 12.60 -22.86 -3.17
N ILE A 474 11.70 -23.68 -2.61
CA ILE A 474 12.09 -24.96 -2.00
C ILE A 474 12.64 -25.93 -3.07
N GLN A 475 12.05 -25.94 -4.27
CA GLN A 475 12.51 -26.74 -5.40
C GLN A 475 13.95 -26.36 -5.78
N GLU A 476 14.22 -25.08 -6.01
CA GLU A 476 15.55 -24.57 -6.35
C GLU A 476 16.57 -24.90 -5.25
N ALA A 477 16.20 -24.69 -3.98
CA ALA A 477 17.06 -25.01 -2.84
C ALA A 477 17.34 -26.52 -2.73
N SER A 478 16.34 -27.38 -2.99
CA SER A 478 16.50 -28.84 -2.97
C SER A 478 17.42 -29.36 -4.08
N GLU A 479 17.42 -28.72 -5.25
CA GLU A 479 18.34 -29.10 -6.33
C GLU A 479 19.78 -28.72 -5.99
N ARG A 480 19.99 -27.55 -5.36
CA ARG A 480 21.32 -27.05 -4.99
C ARG A 480 21.91 -27.73 -3.76
N ASP A 481 21.07 -28.07 -2.77
CA ASP A 481 21.52 -28.53 -1.46
C ASP A 481 20.92 -29.91 -1.09
N PRO A 482 21.75 -30.96 -1.01
CA PRO A 482 21.33 -32.29 -0.57
C PRO A 482 20.71 -32.34 0.84
N VAL A 483 21.08 -31.42 1.73
CA VAL A 483 20.52 -31.35 3.09
C VAL A 483 19.07 -30.89 3.05
N VAL A 484 18.79 -29.78 2.35
CA VAL A 484 17.43 -29.29 2.12
C VAL A 484 16.58 -30.37 1.46
N ARG A 485 17.13 -31.02 0.42
CA ARG A 485 16.46 -32.14 -0.27
C ARG A 485 16.08 -33.26 0.68
N ARG A 486 17.00 -33.67 1.56
CA ARG A 486 16.77 -34.73 2.54
C ARG A 486 15.66 -34.33 3.52
N LEU A 487 15.67 -33.10 4.02
CA LEU A 487 14.62 -32.60 4.93
C LEU A 487 13.23 -32.64 4.28
N VAL A 488 13.11 -32.20 3.02
CA VAL A 488 11.85 -32.31 2.27
C VAL A 488 11.42 -33.78 2.12
N GLN A 489 12.36 -34.67 1.78
CA GLN A 489 12.07 -36.10 1.65
C GLN A 489 11.66 -36.75 2.98
N GLU A 490 12.28 -36.35 4.10
CA GLU A 490 11.94 -36.81 5.45
C GLU A 490 10.54 -36.37 5.85
N ARG A 491 10.15 -35.12 5.54
CA ARG A 491 8.78 -34.63 5.74
C ARG A 491 7.76 -35.44 4.95
N PHE A 492 8.05 -35.72 3.68
CA PHE A 492 7.21 -36.60 2.88
C PHE A 492 7.08 -37.99 3.51
N GLN A 493 8.17 -38.59 3.99
CA GLN A 493 8.10 -39.89 4.66
C GLN A 493 7.31 -39.84 5.97
N ALA A 494 7.53 -38.82 6.79
CA ALA A 494 6.87 -38.64 8.08
C ALA A 494 5.36 -38.53 7.90
N ALA A 495 4.90 -37.66 6.98
CA ALA A 495 3.49 -37.50 6.67
C ALA A 495 2.86 -38.80 6.12
N MET A 496 3.58 -39.54 5.26
CA MET A 496 3.10 -40.82 4.73
C MET A 496 3.00 -41.92 5.80
N ARG A 497 3.86 -41.90 6.82
CA ARG A 497 3.81 -42.83 7.97
C ARG A 497 2.71 -42.46 8.96
N ALA A 498 2.49 -41.17 9.20
CA ALA A 498 1.48 -40.68 10.14
C ALA A 498 0.06 -41.06 9.71
N GLY A 499 -0.23 -41.04 8.39
CA GLY A 499 -1.57 -41.33 7.88
C GLY A 499 -2.52 -40.14 8.02
N GLY A 500 -3.83 -40.41 7.92
CA GLY A 500 -4.89 -39.43 8.17
C GLY A 500 -4.78 -38.13 7.36
N PRO A 501 -5.17 -36.98 7.93
CA PRO A 501 -5.11 -35.68 7.27
C PRO A 501 -3.73 -35.30 6.75
N ARG A 502 -2.66 -35.59 7.51
CA ARG A 502 -1.28 -35.25 7.10
C ARG A 502 -0.89 -35.95 5.80
N ARG A 503 -1.20 -37.24 5.69
CA ARG A 503 -0.95 -38.01 4.46
C ARG A 503 -1.78 -37.48 3.29
N ALA A 504 -3.06 -37.19 3.49
CA ALA A 504 -3.92 -36.67 2.44
C ALA A 504 -3.43 -35.31 1.90
N SER A 505 -3.13 -34.35 2.78
CA SER A 505 -2.56 -33.05 2.40
C SER A 505 -1.22 -33.20 1.68
N MET A 506 -0.36 -34.10 2.18
CA MET A 506 0.95 -34.38 1.59
C MET A 506 0.84 -34.99 0.17
N LEU A 507 -0.09 -35.90 -0.05
CA LEU A 507 -0.31 -36.51 -1.37
C LEU A 507 -0.71 -35.47 -2.41
N VAL A 508 -1.51 -34.46 -2.03
CA VAL A 508 -1.86 -33.36 -2.94
C VAL A 508 -0.66 -32.48 -3.24
N LEU A 509 0.12 -32.12 -2.23
CA LEU A 509 1.36 -31.40 -2.40
C LEU A 509 2.32 -32.14 -3.36
N MET A 510 2.53 -33.44 -3.14
CA MET A 510 3.36 -34.30 -3.99
C MET A 510 2.88 -34.34 -5.46
N ARG A 511 1.55 -34.38 -5.69
CA ARG A 511 0.97 -34.31 -7.03
C ARG A 511 1.19 -32.95 -7.70
N LEU A 512 0.96 -31.86 -6.97
CA LEU A 512 1.23 -30.50 -7.44
C LEU A 512 2.70 -30.33 -7.82
N TRP A 513 3.59 -30.82 -6.97
CA TRP A 513 5.04 -30.73 -7.16
C TRP A 513 5.49 -31.44 -8.44
N THR A 514 5.04 -32.69 -8.62
CA THR A 514 5.42 -33.51 -9.79
C THR A 514 4.84 -33.01 -11.10
N ARG A 515 3.70 -32.30 -11.08
CA ARG A 515 3.11 -31.65 -12.25
C ARG A 515 3.86 -30.38 -12.66
N ARG A 516 4.30 -29.57 -11.69
CA ARG A 516 4.93 -28.27 -11.96
C ARG A 516 6.44 -28.32 -12.14
N TYR A 517 7.13 -29.26 -11.50
CA TYR A 517 8.58 -29.27 -11.44
C TYR A 517 9.18 -30.61 -11.86
N LYS A 518 10.38 -30.56 -12.45
CA LYS A 518 11.26 -31.71 -12.69
C LYS A 518 12.45 -31.62 -11.74
N GLY A 519 13.11 -32.75 -11.46
CA GLY A 519 14.32 -32.77 -10.64
C GLY A 519 14.32 -33.88 -9.58
N ALA A 520 15.19 -33.76 -8.59
CA ALA A 520 15.42 -34.76 -7.56
C ALA A 520 14.18 -35.02 -6.69
N ILE A 521 13.46 -33.97 -6.30
CA ILE A 521 12.23 -34.09 -5.51
C ILE A 521 11.14 -34.81 -6.33
N SER A 522 10.85 -34.37 -7.54
CA SER A 522 9.85 -35.01 -8.40
C SER A 522 10.20 -36.48 -8.73
N THR A 523 11.48 -36.78 -8.92
CA THR A 523 11.97 -38.15 -9.16
C THR A 523 11.77 -39.03 -7.93
N TYR A 524 12.00 -38.49 -6.74
CA TYR A 524 11.76 -39.18 -5.48
C TYR A 524 10.26 -39.44 -5.23
N VAL A 525 9.41 -38.45 -5.55
CA VAL A 525 7.97 -38.47 -5.28
C VAL A 525 7.19 -39.39 -6.23
N ARG A 526 7.48 -39.37 -7.54
CA ARG A 526 6.73 -40.14 -8.57
C ARG A 526 6.43 -41.60 -8.22
N PRO A 527 7.43 -42.44 -7.86
CA PRO A 527 7.16 -43.85 -7.58
C PRO A 527 6.35 -44.08 -6.29
N ARG A 528 6.17 -43.05 -5.47
CA ARG A 528 5.46 -43.10 -4.18
C ARG A 528 4.04 -42.54 -4.26
N LEU A 529 3.63 -42.03 -5.43
CA LEU A 529 2.28 -41.53 -5.66
C LEU A 529 1.32 -42.66 -6.09
N PRO A 530 0.21 -42.90 -5.38
CA PRO A 530 -0.79 -43.88 -5.77
C PRO A 530 -1.45 -43.52 -7.12
N GLY A 531 -1.54 -44.48 -8.04
CA GLY A 531 -2.30 -44.35 -9.30
C GLY A 531 -1.60 -43.62 -10.46
N THR A 532 -0.27 -43.45 -10.43
CA THR A 532 0.49 -42.75 -11.49
C THR A 532 0.86 -43.65 -12.67
N ALA A 533 -0.16 -44.22 -13.33
CA ALA A 533 -0.04 -44.83 -14.64
C ALA A 533 -0.89 -44.05 -15.67
N SER A 534 -0.53 -42.80 -15.95
CA SER A 534 -0.89 -42.15 -17.22
C SER A 534 -0.13 -40.84 -17.41
N SER A 535 0.57 -40.76 -18.54
CA SER A 535 1.19 -39.58 -19.12
C SER A 535 0.12 -38.61 -19.65
N ALA A 536 -0.18 -37.54 -18.93
CA ALA A 536 -0.84 -36.37 -19.52
C ALA A 536 0.20 -35.24 -19.63
N LYS A 537 0.38 -34.72 -20.85
CA LYS A 537 1.28 -33.59 -21.15
C LYS A 537 0.78 -32.31 -20.45
N PRO A 538 1.69 -31.39 -20.08
CA PRO A 538 1.30 -30.12 -19.50
C PRO A 538 0.79 -29.18 -20.60
N ASP A 539 -0.51 -28.88 -20.60
CA ASP A 539 -1.01 -27.66 -21.26
C ASP A 539 -0.72 -26.49 -20.32
N GLY A 540 -0.16 -25.41 -20.88
CA GLY A 540 0.48 -24.29 -20.17
C GLY A 540 -0.43 -23.37 -19.34
N GLY A 541 -1.54 -23.87 -18.82
CA GLY A 541 -2.35 -23.20 -17.80
C GLY A 541 -2.02 -23.76 -16.42
N GLY A 542 -1.50 -22.94 -15.51
CA GLY A 542 -1.22 -23.36 -14.15
C GLY A 542 -2.50 -23.73 -13.39
N GLU A 543 -2.81 -25.01 -13.28
CA GLU A 543 -3.87 -25.52 -12.39
C GLU A 543 -3.58 -25.12 -10.93
N SER A 544 -4.56 -24.58 -10.20
CA SER A 544 -4.41 -24.15 -8.80
C SER A 544 -4.40 -25.36 -7.83
N PHE A 545 -3.86 -25.19 -6.61
CA PHE A 545 -3.96 -26.20 -5.52
C PHE A 545 -5.41 -26.67 -5.34
N GLU A 546 -6.35 -25.73 -5.42
CA GLU A 546 -7.79 -25.95 -5.29
C GLU A 546 -8.37 -26.88 -6.38
N SER A 547 -7.87 -26.78 -7.62
CA SER A 547 -8.31 -27.63 -8.74
C SER A 547 -7.81 -29.09 -8.60
N ILE A 548 -6.55 -29.25 -8.16
CA ILE A 548 -5.95 -30.58 -7.95
C ILE A 548 -6.56 -31.23 -6.70
N TRP A 549 -6.86 -30.47 -5.66
CA TRP A 549 -7.65 -30.93 -4.52
C TRP A 549 -9.05 -31.37 -4.94
N GLY A 550 -9.75 -30.57 -5.77
CA GLY A 550 -11.07 -30.92 -6.32
C GLY A 550 -11.07 -32.22 -7.14
N SER A 551 -9.94 -32.57 -7.77
CA SER A 551 -9.75 -33.84 -8.48
C SER A 551 -9.40 -35.01 -7.54
N ALA A 552 -8.61 -34.77 -6.48
CA ALA A 552 -8.27 -35.77 -5.47
C ALA A 552 -9.49 -36.14 -4.59
N GLY A 553 -10.33 -35.15 -4.28
CA GLY A 553 -11.60 -35.32 -3.59
C GLY A 553 -12.68 -36.06 -4.39
N GLN A 554 -12.45 -36.43 -5.66
CA GLN A 554 -13.39 -37.26 -6.42
C GLN A 554 -13.52 -38.68 -5.85
N ALA A 555 -12.52 -39.19 -5.13
CA ALA A 555 -12.61 -40.47 -4.43
C ALA A 555 -13.45 -40.37 -3.14
N ALA A 556 -13.45 -39.22 -2.46
CA ALA A 556 -14.25 -38.95 -1.26
C ALA A 556 -15.73 -38.61 -1.55
N ARG A 557 -16.18 -38.68 -2.82
CA ARG A 557 -17.56 -38.36 -3.26
C ARG A 557 -18.61 -39.40 -2.88
N ARG A 558 -18.27 -40.38 -2.03
CA ARG A 558 -19.18 -41.45 -1.61
C ARG A 558 -19.25 -41.59 -0.08
N GLN A 559 -19.58 -40.52 0.65
CA GLN A 559 -20.34 -40.62 1.92
C GLN A 559 -20.71 -39.23 2.49
N SER A 560 -22.00 -39.12 2.88
CA SER A 560 -22.71 -38.22 3.83
C SER A 560 -22.22 -36.79 4.16
N ASP A 561 -23.19 -35.88 4.31
CA ASP A 561 -23.08 -34.60 5.01
C ASP A 561 -22.37 -34.76 6.38
N PHE A 562 -21.24 -34.09 6.60
CA PHE A 562 -20.47 -34.17 7.85
C PHE A 562 -20.74 -32.98 8.77
N ASN A 563 -21.02 -33.26 10.05
CA ASN A 563 -21.13 -32.29 11.13
C ASN A 563 -19.78 -32.15 11.84
N VAL A 564 -19.09 -31.02 11.61
CA VAL A 564 -17.73 -30.76 12.12
C VAL A 564 -17.64 -30.86 13.64
N GLY A 565 -18.63 -30.31 14.36
CA GLY A 565 -18.61 -30.29 15.82
C GLY A 565 -18.84 -31.66 16.45
N GLU A 566 -19.71 -32.49 15.87
CA GLU A 566 -19.94 -33.87 16.34
C GLU A 566 -18.72 -34.77 16.09
N MET A 567 -18.10 -34.66 14.92
CA MET A 567 -16.92 -35.45 14.59
C MET A 567 -15.73 -35.13 15.49
N LEU A 568 -15.48 -33.85 15.76
CA LEU A 568 -14.42 -33.46 16.70
C LEU A 568 -14.76 -33.92 18.12
N ALA A 569 -16.01 -33.78 18.57
CA ALA A 569 -16.42 -34.20 19.91
C ALA A 569 -16.15 -35.70 20.19
N ASP A 570 -16.36 -36.56 19.19
CA ASP A 570 -16.09 -38.01 19.27
C ASP A 570 -14.60 -38.35 19.41
N LYS A 571 -13.71 -37.47 18.95
CA LYS A 571 -12.25 -37.68 18.95
C LYS A 571 -11.53 -36.97 20.08
N ILE A 572 -12.21 -36.13 20.85
CA ILE A 572 -11.62 -35.37 21.95
C ILE A 572 -11.55 -36.21 23.22
N ASN A 573 -10.37 -36.22 23.86
CA ASN A 573 -10.24 -36.72 25.22
C ASN A 573 -10.67 -35.63 26.21
N TRP A 574 -11.88 -35.74 26.75
CA TRP A 574 -12.46 -34.76 27.67
C TRP A 574 -11.89 -34.83 29.09
N ASP A 575 -11.40 -36.00 29.51
CA ASP A 575 -10.93 -36.24 30.88
C ASP A 575 -9.65 -35.45 31.23
N SER A 576 -8.93 -34.97 30.22
CA SER A 576 -7.70 -34.17 30.39
C SER A 576 -7.94 -32.66 30.52
N LEU A 577 -9.19 -32.20 30.48
CA LEU A 577 -9.54 -30.78 30.53
C LEU A 577 -10.06 -30.37 31.91
N SER A 578 -9.75 -29.14 32.32
CA SER A 578 -10.41 -28.51 33.47
C SER A 578 -11.91 -28.22 33.18
N GLU A 579 -12.69 -27.91 34.22
CA GLU A 579 -14.12 -27.55 34.06
C GLU A 579 -14.31 -26.33 33.14
N ASP A 580 -13.47 -25.30 33.31
CA ASP A 580 -13.50 -24.08 32.49
C ASP A 580 -13.13 -24.34 31.02
N GLU A 581 -12.14 -25.21 30.79
CA GLU A 581 -11.72 -25.63 29.45
C GLU A 581 -12.80 -26.48 28.77
N THR A 582 -13.43 -27.37 29.53
CA THR A 582 -14.55 -28.20 29.08
C THR A 582 -15.73 -27.34 28.64
N ALA A 583 -16.10 -26.33 29.43
CA ALA A 583 -17.16 -25.38 29.06
C ALA A 583 -16.80 -24.59 27.80
N THR A 584 -15.58 -24.08 27.72
CA THR A 584 -15.09 -23.30 26.57
C THR A 584 -15.07 -24.12 25.28
N LEU A 585 -14.55 -25.36 25.33
CA LEU A 585 -14.50 -26.26 24.19
C LEU A 585 -15.90 -26.73 23.77
N SER A 586 -16.80 -26.98 24.73
CA SER A 586 -18.19 -27.33 24.45
C SER A 586 -18.91 -26.22 23.67
N ASP A 587 -18.72 -24.95 24.06
CA ASP A 587 -19.30 -23.82 23.34
C ASP A 587 -18.73 -23.68 21.93
N PHE A 588 -17.40 -23.85 21.78
CA PHE A 588 -16.76 -23.88 20.47
C PHE A 588 -17.34 -24.97 19.56
N LEU A 589 -17.51 -26.19 20.06
CA LEU A 589 -18.06 -27.31 19.28
C LEU A 589 -19.53 -27.11 18.94
N LYS A 590 -20.35 -26.55 19.85
CA LYS A 590 -21.76 -26.21 19.57
C LYS A 590 -21.88 -25.18 18.44
N GLU A 591 -21.00 -24.19 18.41
CA GLU A 591 -20.96 -23.23 17.32
C GLU A 591 -20.51 -23.91 16.00
N ALA A 592 -19.52 -24.81 16.08
CA ALA A 592 -19.03 -25.59 14.95
C ALA A 592 -20.07 -26.58 14.40
N GLN A 593 -21.00 -27.09 15.21
CA GLN A 593 -22.09 -27.99 14.77
C GLN A 593 -23.03 -27.37 13.72
N ARG A 594 -23.02 -26.04 13.60
CA ARG A 594 -23.81 -25.31 12.60
C ARG A 594 -23.14 -25.28 11.22
N LEU A 595 -21.93 -25.82 11.09
CA LEU A 595 -21.16 -25.87 9.86
C LEU A 595 -21.38 -27.20 9.15
N ARG A 596 -21.79 -27.13 7.88
CA ARG A 596 -21.86 -28.28 6.97
C ARG A 596 -20.79 -28.16 5.91
N VAL A 597 -20.05 -29.24 5.67
CA VAL A 597 -19.11 -29.34 4.55
C VAL A 597 -19.90 -29.73 3.30
N LEU A 598 -20.17 -28.76 2.40
CA LEU A 598 -20.80 -29.05 1.11
C LEU A 598 -19.73 -29.25 0.03
N PRO A 599 -19.75 -30.35 -0.74
CA PRO A 599 -18.82 -30.55 -1.83
C PRO A 599 -19.17 -29.63 -3.01
N GLN A 600 -18.35 -28.60 -3.27
CA GLN A 600 -18.41 -27.82 -4.51
C GLN A 600 -17.12 -27.97 -5.33
N SER A 601 -17.27 -27.87 -6.64
CA SER A 601 -16.18 -27.95 -7.62
C SER A 601 -15.24 -26.76 -7.50
N GLY A 602 -14.10 -26.94 -6.82
CA GLY A 602 -12.99 -25.97 -6.82
C GLY A 602 -12.30 -25.72 -5.48
N GLY A 603 -12.06 -26.74 -4.65
CA GLY A 603 -11.50 -26.53 -3.30
C GLY A 603 -12.47 -25.81 -2.36
N ILE A 604 -11.98 -25.28 -1.25
CA ILE A 604 -12.73 -24.62 -0.15
C ILE A 604 -13.31 -23.26 -0.61
N LYS A 605 -14.10 -23.25 -1.68
CA LYS A 605 -15.05 -22.20 -2.03
C LYS A 605 -16.43 -22.83 -2.11
N GLY A 606 -16.95 -23.18 -0.94
CA GLY A 606 -18.28 -23.75 -0.76
C GLY A 606 -18.78 -23.71 0.69
N TYR A 607 -18.11 -22.97 1.58
CA TYR A 607 -18.56 -22.81 2.96
C TYR A 607 -19.29 -21.49 3.12
N SER A 608 -20.60 -21.55 3.35
CA SER A 608 -21.34 -20.48 3.99
C SER A 608 -20.87 -20.42 5.45
N VAL A 609 -19.95 -19.50 5.74
CA VAL A 609 -19.33 -19.38 7.06
C VAL A 609 -20.29 -18.65 7.99
N ARG A 610 -21.14 -19.37 8.72
CA ARG A 610 -21.42 -18.93 10.10
C ARG A 610 -20.10 -19.09 10.84
N LYS A 611 -19.34 -18.01 10.99
CA LYS A 611 -18.08 -18.03 11.75
C LYS A 611 -18.42 -18.48 13.17
N VAL A 612 -17.60 -19.37 13.73
CA VAL A 612 -17.54 -19.47 15.20
C VAL A 612 -17.16 -18.07 15.69
N GLY A 613 -17.78 -17.60 16.77
CA GLY A 613 -17.53 -16.31 17.34
C GLY A 613 -16.02 -16.09 17.52
N ALA A 614 -15.54 -14.91 17.07
CA ALA A 614 -14.12 -14.57 17.20
C ALA A 614 -13.66 -14.66 18.66
N LEU A 615 -14.54 -14.32 19.61
CA LEU A 615 -14.29 -14.44 21.03
C LEU A 615 -14.14 -15.90 21.48
N THR A 616 -15.03 -16.79 21.05
CA THR A 616 -14.99 -18.23 21.38
C THR A 616 -13.73 -18.88 20.83
N THR A 617 -13.38 -18.58 19.58
CA THR A 617 -12.15 -19.07 18.93
C THR A 617 -10.89 -18.53 19.63
N ALA A 618 -10.90 -17.26 20.06
CA ALA A 618 -9.79 -16.67 20.80
C ALA A 618 -9.57 -17.30 22.17
N LYS A 619 -10.65 -17.69 22.88
CA LYS A 619 -10.53 -18.43 24.14
C LYS A 619 -9.90 -19.80 23.91
N VAL A 620 -10.34 -20.52 22.88
CA VAL A 620 -9.75 -21.82 22.47
C VAL A 620 -8.26 -21.67 22.15
N ALA A 621 -7.89 -20.72 21.30
CA ALA A 621 -6.50 -20.51 20.88
C ALA A 621 -5.56 -20.08 22.02
N LYS A 622 -6.10 -19.55 23.13
CA LYS A 622 -5.34 -19.15 24.32
C LYS A 622 -5.13 -20.30 25.33
N SER A 623 -5.93 -21.37 25.28
CA SER A 623 -5.73 -22.54 26.14
C SER A 623 -4.84 -23.57 25.43
N ASN A 624 -3.69 -23.88 26.04
CA ASN A 624 -2.82 -24.96 25.59
C ASN A 624 -3.47 -26.34 25.77
N GLY A 625 -4.26 -26.54 26.84
CA GLY A 625 -4.96 -27.80 27.09
C GLY A 625 -5.98 -28.10 25.99
N ILE A 626 -6.83 -27.11 25.65
CA ILE A 626 -7.80 -27.23 24.56
C ILE A 626 -7.09 -27.45 23.22
N CYS A 627 -6.05 -26.66 22.91
CA CYS A 627 -5.33 -26.82 21.66
C CYS A 627 -4.62 -28.18 21.54
N ALA A 628 -4.14 -28.76 22.65
CA ALA A 628 -3.51 -30.08 22.66
C ALA A 628 -4.51 -31.19 22.33
N VAL A 629 -5.67 -31.23 23.01
CA VAL A 629 -6.69 -32.26 22.71
C VAL A 629 -7.26 -32.11 21.30
N LEU A 630 -7.35 -30.89 20.78
CA LEU A 630 -7.75 -30.62 19.40
C LEU A 630 -6.69 -31.08 18.39
N ALA A 631 -5.41 -30.93 18.71
CA ALA A 631 -4.31 -31.45 17.89
C ALA A 631 -4.36 -32.99 17.84
N ASP A 632 -4.52 -33.65 18.99
CA ASP A 632 -4.64 -35.11 19.08
C ASP A 632 -5.87 -35.62 18.32
N ALA A 633 -7.01 -34.93 18.47
CA ALA A 633 -8.23 -35.23 17.72
C ALA A 633 -7.98 -35.16 16.21
N CYS A 634 -7.25 -34.14 15.73
CA CYS A 634 -6.87 -34.00 14.33
C CYS A 634 -5.94 -35.13 13.84
N GLU A 635 -5.06 -35.65 14.67
CA GLU A 635 -4.20 -36.79 14.31
C GLU A 635 -4.99 -38.10 14.19
N SER A 636 -6.11 -38.23 14.92
CA SER A 636 -6.98 -39.42 14.89
C SER A 636 -7.97 -39.47 13.73
N LEU A 637 -8.13 -38.37 12.99
CA LEU A 637 -9.02 -38.29 11.83
C LEU A 637 -8.49 -39.18 10.68
N SER A 638 -9.41 -39.65 9.86
CA SER A 638 -9.11 -40.41 8.64
C SER A 638 -8.76 -39.48 7.46
N GLU A 639 -8.26 -40.07 6.36
CA GLU A 639 -7.93 -39.31 5.13
C GLU A 639 -9.17 -38.62 4.52
N GLU A 640 -10.36 -39.20 4.68
CA GLU A 640 -11.62 -38.65 4.17
C GLU A 640 -12.08 -37.42 4.96
N GLU A 641 -11.63 -37.29 6.21
CA GLU A 641 -12.01 -36.24 7.15
C GLU A 641 -11.03 -35.07 7.15
N THR A 642 -10.04 -35.06 6.24
CA THR A 642 -8.99 -34.03 6.15
C THR A 642 -9.54 -32.61 6.17
N ALA A 643 -10.67 -32.36 5.51
CA ALA A 643 -11.31 -31.04 5.47
C ALA A 643 -11.69 -30.49 6.86
N VAL A 644 -11.98 -31.36 7.83
CA VAL A 644 -12.26 -30.98 9.22
C VAL A 644 -10.99 -30.48 9.90
N ALA A 645 -9.87 -31.20 9.74
CA ALA A 645 -8.58 -30.79 10.27
C ALA A 645 -8.11 -29.46 9.66
N GLU A 646 -8.25 -29.29 8.34
CA GLU A 646 -7.89 -28.04 7.67
C GLU A 646 -8.71 -26.85 8.16
N TRP A 647 -10.02 -27.05 8.36
CA TRP A 647 -10.90 -26.02 8.89
C TRP A 647 -10.49 -25.60 10.30
N LEU A 648 -10.21 -26.56 11.18
CA LEU A 648 -9.85 -26.28 12.57
C LEU A 648 -8.53 -25.51 12.66
N ILE A 649 -7.50 -25.99 11.96
CA ILE A 649 -6.20 -25.32 11.90
C ILE A 649 -6.34 -23.91 11.34
N ARG A 650 -7.22 -23.69 10.35
CA ARG A 650 -7.54 -22.34 9.83
C ARG A 650 -8.16 -21.44 10.89
N GLN A 651 -9.09 -21.93 11.72
CA GLN A 651 -9.69 -21.14 12.79
C GLN A 651 -8.65 -20.74 13.84
N ILE A 652 -7.83 -21.69 14.29
CA ILE A 652 -6.76 -21.44 15.27
C ILE A 652 -5.73 -20.46 14.69
N ALA A 653 -5.27 -20.68 13.46
CA ALA A 653 -4.31 -19.81 12.79
C ALA A 653 -4.85 -18.40 12.59
N GLN A 654 -6.14 -18.26 12.23
CA GLN A 654 -6.77 -16.95 12.13
C GLN A 654 -6.80 -16.23 13.48
N SER A 655 -7.12 -16.95 14.55
CA SER A 655 -7.13 -16.38 15.90
C SER A 655 -5.74 -15.94 16.36
N VAL A 656 -4.70 -16.75 16.15
CA VAL A 656 -3.31 -16.38 16.49
C VAL A 656 -2.89 -15.12 15.74
N ARG A 657 -3.23 -15.04 14.45
CA ARG A 657 -2.92 -13.90 13.58
C ARG A 657 -3.65 -12.61 13.94
N GLN A 658 -4.81 -12.72 14.58
CA GLN A 658 -5.67 -11.60 14.98
C GLN A 658 -5.49 -11.21 16.45
N ASP A 659 -4.55 -11.82 17.17
CA ASP A 659 -4.24 -11.40 18.54
C ASP A 659 -3.75 -9.94 18.51
N PHE A 660 -4.34 -9.13 19.38
CA PHE A 660 -4.01 -7.73 19.50
C PHE A 660 -2.70 -7.62 20.27
N VAL A 661 -1.62 -7.28 19.56
CA VAL A 661 -0.26 -7.24 20.15
C VAL A 661 0.22 -5.82 20.42
N GLY A 662 -0.44 -4.80 19.86
CA GLY A 662 -0.08 -3.40 20.02
C GLY A 662 0.12 -3.01 21.47
N ASP A 663 -0.81 -3.33 22.39
CA ASP A 663 -0.71 -2.91 23.80
C ASP A 663 0.57 -3.43 24.48
N LYS A 664 1.10 -4.57 24.04
CA LYS A 664 2.37 -5.13 24.54
C LYS A 664 3.58 -4.32 24.09
N LEU A 665 3.50 -3.53 23.02
CA LEU A 665 4.63 -2.70 22.57
C LEU A 665 5.04 -1.65 23.59
N SER A 666 4.10 -1.18 24.41
CA SER A 666 4.38 -0.21 25.48
C SER A 666 5.37 -0.74 26.54
N SER A 667 5.49 -2.06 26.69
CA SER A 667 6.49 -2.67 27.58
C SER A 667 7.89 -2.77 26.94
N ALA A 668 7.99 -2.65 25.61
CA ALA A 668 9.23 -2.69 24.84
C ALA A 668 9.75 -1.28 24.45
N GLY A 669 9.30 -0.26 25.19
CA GLY A 669 9.75 1.13 25.06
C GLY A 669 8.60 2.12 24.87
N PRO A 670 8.91 3.42 24.89
CA PRO A 670 7.90 4.47 24.73
C PRO A 670 7.27 4.39 23.35
N LEU A 671 5.95 4.55 23.32
CA LEU A 671 5.18 4.76 22.10
C LEU A 671 4.92 6.26 21.91
N PRO A 672 4.76 6.73 20.67
CA PRO A 672 4.28 8.09 20.45
C PRO A 672 2.88 8.22 21.05
N GLN A 673 2.54 9.39 21.55
CA GLN A 673 1.26 9.66 22.19
C GLN A 673 0.41 10.60 21.34
N ARG A 674 -0.91 10.42 21.40
CA ARG A 674 -1.86 11.41 20.90
C ARG A 674 -1.81 12.65 21.78
N ALA A 675 -2.28 13.78 21.25
CA ALA A 675 -2.49 14.96 22.07
C ALA A 675 -3.45 14.63 23.22
N SER A 676 -3.12 15.09 24.43
CA SER A 676 -4.06 15.03 25.55
C SER A 676 -5.28 15.89 25.22
N ALA A 677 -6.48 15.29 25.30
CA ALA A 677 -7.75 15.98 25.07
C ALA A 677 -7.99 17.14 26.04
#